data_AF-A0A444JDQ8-F1
#
_entry.id   AF-A0A444JDQ8-F1
#
_cell.length_a   1.000
_cell.length_b   1.000
_cell.length_c   1.000
_cell.angle_alpha   90.00
_cell.angle_beta   90.00
_cell.angle_gamma   90.00
#
_symmetry.space_group_name_H-M   'P 1'
#
loop_
_entity.id
_entity.type
_entity.pdbx_description
1 polymer ?
#
loop_
_entity_poly.entity_id
_entity_poly.type
_entity_poly.pdbx_seq_one_letter_code
_entity_poly.pdbx_strand_id
1 'polypeptide(L)'
;MITNADLLALDGKPGDFTVKVRKRPRYIDADKCTACGLCTQYCPKHLSDAYNEGLSLTRPIHIDYAQAVPATYYIDPSACMSVQHDTCQICVPVCQSHAIDFSQQPEEVEIKVGAMVLSPGFGRIDDATLEKYSYGEHPDVVTAVEFERMTTASGPFLGEVKCFSDGRHPKSMAFIQCVGSRDLGCNNGYCSSVCCMYAIKEAMVAKEHDPEVDITVYYMDIRTQGKDFDKARERAENMGVKFVRAKVAGVTPWENNLRLTYSTLDGKHEFKPFDMVVLSVGLEAPKDAQGIADITGIELNHYDFAKTDTFNPLNTSVEGVVVAGAFQGPKDIPESVTQASATAGIVAGMLQQQRGLGVVHKSYPDEKPMDEEVRIGVFVCHCGINIASVVDVRKVEDSVEGMEGVVYHTDSLYSCSADAVKTLKDRIIEHNLNRVVIAACSPRTHEPLFQETLKDAGLNRCLIEMVNIRDQCSWVHAGEPEAATDKSEDLVRMAVAKARGMRPLPEQTVPVTAKALVIGAGIAGMTVALNLAEQGFDSVLVEKGEKLGGSLGLLNHTLNLDETASHLHKLVAEVEANKHIDVLTKAELKDFSGFIGNFSSVVAEEGGAEHTVDHGVVVLATGGHEHRPEGYLLEENDKVVTQTELEHQLAADGKAPKSIVMVQCAGSRGDDLNYCSKVCCNHAV
;
A
#
# COMPACT_ATOMS: atom_id res chain seq x y z
N MET A 1 16.32 2.78 11.99
CA MET A 1 15.86 3.54 10.81
C MET A 1 16.67 4.81 10.71
N ILE A 2 17.19 5.17 9.54
CA ILE A 2 17.89 6.44 9.30
C ILE A 2 16.98 7.27 8.40
N THR A 3 16.52 8.42 8.88
CA THR A 3 15.62 9.32 8.17
C THR A 3 16.29 10.68 7.95
N ASN A 4 15.78 11.48 7.01
CA ASN A 4 16.41 12.74 6.59
C ASN A 4 17.86 12.52 6.11
N ALA A 5 18.06 11.59 5.18
CA ALA A 5 19.38 11.17 4.75
C ALA A 5 19.45 10.91 3.24
N ASP A 6 20.65 11.08 2.69
CA ASP A 6 20.97 10.85 1.27
C ASP A 6 21.89 9.64 1.13
N LEU A 7 21.67 8.86 0.08
CA LEU A 7 22.65 7.90 -0.40
C LEU A 7 23.77 8.65 -1.14
N LEU A 8 25.03 8.43 -0.77
CA LEU A 8 26.18 9.10 -1.40
C LEU A 8 27.02 8.16 -2.27
N ALA A 9 27.22 6.92 -1.83
CA ALA A 9 28.06 5.96 -2.53
C ALA A 9 27.65 4.52 -2.18
N LEU A 10 27.86 3.62 -3.14
CA LEU A 10 27.81 2.18 -2.95
C LEU A 10 29.12 1.58 -3.47
N ASP A 11 29.98 1.14 -2.56
CA ASP A 11 31.24 0.47 -2.88
C ASP A 11 31.16 -1.03 -2.52
N GLY A 12 31.91 -1.88 -3.22
CA GLY A 12 32.04 -3.29 -2.89
C GLY A 12 31.36 -4.22 -3.90
N LYS A 13 30.89 -5.38 -3.42
CA LYS A 13 30.35 -6.47 -4.26
C LYS A 13 29.21 -7.20 -3.52
N PRO A 14 28.40 -8.03 -4.21
CA PRO A 14 27.31 -8.78 -3.57
C PRO A 14 27.79 -9.51 -2.30
N GLY A 15 27.08 -9.33 -1.19
CA GLY A 15 27.40 -9.89 0.11
C GLY A 15 28.37 -9.05 0.97
N ASP A 16 29.06 -8.05 0.41
CA ASP A 16 30.02 -7.19 1.12
C ASP A 16 30.06 -5.78 0.49
N PHE A 17 28.95 -5.06 0.63
CA PHE A 17 28.83 -3.66 0.25
C PHE A 17 29.15 -2.74 1.42
N THR A 18 29.74 -1.59 1.12
CA THR A 18 29.86 -0.45 2.03
C THR A 18 29.06 0.71 1.45
N VAL A 19 28.03 1.13 2.17
CA VAL A 19 27.13 2.23 1.80
C VAL A 19 27.56 3.48 2.56
N LYS A 20 27.73 4.59 1.84
CA LYS A 20 27.90 5.90 2.45
C LYS A 20 26.58 6.64 2.46
N VAL A 21 26.15 7.04 3.65
CA VAL A 21 24.90 7.77 3.86
C VAL A 21 25.20 9.09 4.54
N ARG A 22 24.68 10.20 3.99
CA ARG A 22 24.73 11.51 4.63
C ARG A 22 23.43 11.76 5.38
N LYS A 23 23.48 11.77 6.71
CA LYS A 23 22.38 12.28 7.54
C LYS A 23 22.41 13.79 7.49
N ARG A 24 21.32 14.39 7.02
CA ARG A 24 21.16 15.85 7.04
C ARG A 24 20.83 16.28 8.48
N PRO A 25 21.34 17.43 8.94
CA PRO A 25 20.99 17.95 10.25
C PRO A 25 19.47 18.19 10.30
N ARG A 26 18.83 17.70 11.35
CA ARG A 26 17.42 18.05 11.65
C ARG A 26 17.32 19.41 12.33
N TYR A 27 18.44 19.86 12.91
CA TYR A 27 18.55 20.97 13.86
C TYR A 27 17.67 20.78 15.10
N ILE A 28 17.25 19.53 15.34
CA ILE A 28 16.42 19.08 16.44
C ILE A 28 16.95 17.72 16.87
N ASP A 29 17.21 17.58 18.17
CA ASP A 29 17.52 16.32 18.83
C ASP A 29 16.24 15.48 18.92
N ALA A 30 16.19 14.43 18.11
CA ALA A 30 15.00 13.60 17.97
C ALA A 30 14.62 12.87 19.26
N ASP A 31 15.59 12.55 20.11
CA ASP A 31 15.37 11.81 21.37
C ASP A 31 14.80 12.72 22.46
N LYS A 32 15.05 14.04 22.39
CA LYS A 32 14.49 15.04 23.31
C LYS A 32 13.20 15.68 22.81
N CYS A 33 12.92 15.61 21.51
CA CYS A 33 11.73 16.22 20.96
C CYS A 33 10.46 15.55 21.51
N THR A 34 9.51 16.36 21.98
CA THR A 34 8.21 15.88 22.46
C THR A 34 7.08 16.06 21.45
N ALA A 35 7.41 16.53 20.24
CA ALA A 35 6.46 16.83 19.17
C ALA A 35 5.28 17.75 19.56
N CYS A 36 5.44 18.62 20.57
CA CYS A 36 4.35 19.43 21.10
C CYS A 36 3.88 20.59 20.19
N GLY A 37 4.65 20.95 19.16
CA GLY A 37 4.28 21.97 18.15
C GLY A 37 4.38 23.43 18.57
N LEU A 38 4.74 23.75 19.82
CA LEU A 38 4.91 25.14 20.27
C LEU A 38 5.92 25.92 19.40
N CYS A 39 7.05 25.30 19.06
CA CYS A 39 8.08 25.93 18.23
C CYS A 39 7.57 26.36 16.84
N THR A 40 6.66 25.59 16.25
CA THR A 40 5.99 25.91 14.98
C THR A 40 5.04 27.08 15.14
N GLN A 41 4.22 27.10 16.20
CA GLN A 41 3.27 28.19 16.47
C GLN A 41 3.96 29.56 16.58
N TYR A 42 5.14 29.60 17.19
CA TYR A 42 5.92 30.85 17.38
C TYR A 42 6.86 31.19 16.21
N CYS A 43 6.99 30.34 15.19
CA CYS A 43 7.86 30.61 14.06
C CYS A 43 7.26 31.72 13.16
N PRO A 44 7.94 32.87 12.96
CA PRO A 44 7.37 33.99 12.21
C PRO A 44 7.40 33.80 10.69
N LYS A 45 8.22 32.88 10.18
CA LYS A 45 8.39 32.64 8.74
C LYS A 45 7.32 31.68 8.25
N HIS A 46 6.66 32.02 7.14
CA HIS A 46 5.77 31.10 6.42
C HIS A 46 6.58 30.34 5.36
N LEU A 47 6.23 29.08 5.16
CA LEU A 47 6.76 28.18 4.13
C LEU A 47 5.57 27.52 3.41
N SER A 48 5.67 27.29 2.11
CA SER A 48 4.64 26.50 1.41
C SER A 48 4.74 25.04 1.84
N ASP A 49 3.61 24.43 2.15
CA ASP A 49 3.56 23.06 2.65
C ASP A 49 3.67 22.05 1.50
N ALA A 50 4.88 21.56 1.25
CA ALA A 50 5.14 20.63 0.16
C ALA A 50 4.43 19.27 0.33
N TYR A 51 4.17 18.82 1.56
CA TYR A 51 3.44 17.58 1.82
C TYR A 51 1.95 17.73 1.44
N ASN A 52 1.39 18.92 1.67
CA ASN A 52 0.04 19.27 1.26
C ASN A 52 -0.04 19.92 -0.12
N GLU A 53 0.89 19.60 -1.03
CA GLU A 53 0.87 20.07 -2.43
C GLU A 53 0.84 21.60 -2.57
N GLY A 54 1.39 22.33 -1.59
CA GLY A 54 1.37 23.79 -1.56
C GLY A 54 0.00 24.42 -1.29
N LEU A 55 -1.03 23.61 -0.99
CA LEU A 55 -2.39 24.06 -0.70
C LEU A 55 -2.53 24.79 0.64
N SER A 56 -1.52 24.69 1.50
CA SER A 56 -1.44 25.40 2.78
C SER A 56 -0.06 25.98 3.03
N LEU A 57 0.00 26.85 4.04
CA LEU A 57 1.26 27.34 4.58
C LEU A 57 1.63 26.53 5.83
N THR A 58 2.89 26.14 5.90
CA THR A 58 3.56 25.61 7.10
C THR A 58 4.63 26.60 7.58
N ARG A 59 5.53 26.15 8.45
CA ARG A 59 6.65 26.91 9.02
C ARG A 59 7.95 26.15 8.75
N PRO A 60 9.11 26.82 8.67
CA PRO A 60 10.39 26.12 8.54
C PRO A 60 10.62 25.04 9.60
N ILE A 61 10.22 25.29 10.85
CA ILE A 61 10.20 24.27 11.91
C ILE A 61 8.84 23.59 11.93
N HIS A 62 8.76 22.34 11.48
CA HIS A 62 7.50 21.60 11.35
C HIS A 62 7.69 20.09 11.37
N ILE A 63 6.56 19.38 11.37
CA ILE A 63 6.42 17.95 11.08
C ILE A 63 5.54 17.85 9.84
N ASP A 64 5.90 16.99 8.88
CA ASP A 64 5.22 16.94 7.57
C ASP A 64 3.73 16.59 7.71
N TYR A 65 3.41 15.68 8.62
CA TYR A 65 2.03 15.27 8.92
C TYR A 65 1.93 14.68 10.33
N ALA A 66 0.72 14.65 10.88
CA ALA A 66 0.47 14.30 12.28
C ALA A 66 0.89 12.87 12.67
N GLN A 67 0.98 11.95 11.70
CA GLN A 67 1.38 10.55 11.91
C GLN A 67 2.80 10.26 11.40
N ALA A 68 3.63 11.28 11.20
CA ALA A 68 5.00 11.09 10.71
C ALA A 68 5.82 10.22 11.66
N VAL A 69 6.69 9.39 11.09
CA VAL A 69 7.59 8.49 11.82
C VAL A 69 9.03 8.76 11.36
N PRO A 70 9.96 9.14 12.26
CA PRO A 70 9.75 9.40 13.69
C PRO A 70 8.84 10.61 13.94
N ALA A 71 8.06 10.57 15.04
CA ALA A 71 7.23 11.67 15.50
C ALA A 71 8.11 12.78 16.11
N THR A 72 8.85 13.47 15.26
CA THR A 72 9.82 14.51 15.63
C THR A 72 9.80 15.62 14.59
N TYR A 73 9.99 16.85 15.05
CA TYR A 73 10.07 18.01 14.17
C TYR A 73 11.42 18.04 13.47
N TYR A 74 11.51 18.80 12.39
CA TYR A 74 12.78 19.22 11.80
C TYR A 74 12.71 20.70 11.40
N ILE A 75 13.87 21.31 11.14
CA ILE A 75 13.97 22.67 10.62
C ILE A 75 14.42 22.61 9.16
N ASP A 76 13.60 23.14 8.25
CA ASP A 76 13.94 23.27 6.84
C ASP A 76 15.04 24.35 6.66
N PRO A 77 16.26 23.95 6.24
CA PRO A 77 17.38 24.88 6.07
C PRO A 77 17.16 25.85 4.90
N SER A 78 16.29 25.52 3.94
CA SER A 78 16.01 26.35 2.77
C SER A 78 15.13 27.57 3.09
N ALA A 79 14.53 27.62 4.28
CA ALA A 79 13.61 28.68 4.67
C ALA A 79 13.89 29.27 6.06
N CYS A 80 14.62 28.57 6.94
CA CYS A 80 14.88 29.04 8.30
C CYS A 80 15.88 30.21 8.33
N MET A 81 15.44 31.35 8.87
CA MET A 81 16.27 32.56 8.99
C MET A 81 17.48 32.38 9.91
N SER A 82 17.43 31.49 10.92
CA SER A 82 18.61 31.18 11.73
C SER A 82 19.66 30.44 10.92
N VAL A 83 19.25 29.45 10.12
CA VAL A 83 20.17 28.62 9.35
C VAL A 83 20.76 29.40 8.17
N GLN A 84 19.96 30.25 7.53
CA GLN A 84 20.40 31.01 6.36
C GLN A 84 21.20 32.28 6.71
N HIS A 85 20.82 32.97 7.79
CA HIS A 85 21.29 34.32 8.07
C HIS A 85 21.66 34.57 9.53
N ASP A 86 21.49 33.58 10.42
CA ASP A 86 21.73 33.71 11.87
C ASP A 86 20.97 34.88 12.54
N THR A 87 19.73 35.13 12.11
CA THR A 87 18.94 36.31 12.56
C THR A 87 17.72 36.02 13.45
N CYS A 88 17.33 34.76 13.68
CA CYS A 88 16.11 34.43 14.42
C CYS A 88 16.23 33.16 15.25
N GLN A 89 15.98 33.24 16.56
CA GLN A 89 16.02 32.07 17.46
C GLN A 89 14.77 31.96 18.36
N ILE A 90 13.62 32.51 17.95
CA ILE A 90 12.38 32.54 18.76
C ILE A 90 11.92 31.13 19.17
N CYS A 91 12.16 30.12 18.32
CA CYS A 91 11.79 28.74 18.61
C CYS A 91 12.58 28.11 19.78
N VAL A 92 13.79 28.59 20.08
CA VAL A 92 14.67 28.05 21.13
C VAL A 92 14.08 28.23 22.54
N PRO A 93 13.74 29.45 23.01
CA PRO A 93 13.22 29.64 24.37
C PRO A 93 11.83 29.01 24.59
N VAL A 94 11.06 28.76 23.53
CA VAL A 94 9.74 28.10 23.65
C VAL A 94 9.82 26.57 23.68
N CYS A 95 10.98 26.00 23.30
CA CYS A 95 11.20 24.56 23.33
C CYS A 95 11.51 24.08 24.76
N GLN A 96 10.48 23.65 25.49
CA GLN A 96 10.60 23.20 26.88
C GLN A 96 11.53 22.00 27.07
N SER A 97 11.63 21.12 26.08
CA SER A 97 12.54 19.97 26.13
C SER A 97 13.96 20.28 25.68
N HIS A 98 14.25 21.53 25.30
CA HIS A 98 15.55 21.99 24.83
C HIS A 98 16.13 21.12 23.71
N ALA A 99 15.26 20.69 22.79
CA ALA A 99 15.62 19.79 21.69
C ALA A 99 16.23 20.53 20.48
N ILE A 100 16.05 21.85 20.34
CA ILE A 100 16.52 22.60 19.17
C ILE A 100 18.03 22.84 19.27
N ASP A 101 18.77 22.47 18.23
CA ASP A 101 20.22 22.60 18.15
C ASP A 101 20.66 23.00 16.72
N PHE A 102 20.90 24.29 16.52
CA PHE A 102 21.38 24.83 15.24
C PHE A 102 22.84 24.48 14.93
N SER A 103 23.60 23.94 15.89
CA SER A 103 25.00 23.58 15.68
C SER A 103 25.19 22.24 14.96
N GLN A 104 24.12 21.43 14.86
CA GLN A 104 24.14 20.16 14.14
C GLN A 104 24.71 20.32 12.73
N GLN A 105 25.67 19.46 12.40
CA GLN A 105 26.28 19.37 11.07
C GLN A 105 25.83 18.08 10.37
N PRO A 106 25.87 18.03 9.03
CA PRO A 106 25.69 16.78 8.31
C PRO A 106 26.67 15.71 8.81
N GLU A 107 26.16 14.50 9.05
CA GLU A 107 26.95 13.36 9.50
C GLU A 107 27.02 12.34 8.36
N GLU A 108 28.23 12.00 7.92
CA GLU A 108 28.43 10.89 7.00
C GLU A 108 28.67 9.61 7.79
N VAL A 109 27.91 8.57 7.46
CA VAL A 109 27.99 7.27 8.11
C VAL A 109 28.25 6.21 7.06
N GLU A 110 29.24 5.36 7.32
CA GLU A 110 29.50 4.16 6.55
C GLU A 110 28.76 2.98 7.17
N ILE A 111 28.00 2.25 6.34
CA ILE A 111 27.19 1.11 6.76
C ILE A 111 27.57 -0.08 5.91
N LYS A 112 27.96 -1.18 6.55
CA LYS A 112 28.19 -2.45 5.87
C LYS A 112 26.87 -3.18 5.66
N VAL A 113 26.58 -3.56 4.42
CA VAL A 113 25.38 -4.31 4.05
C VAL A 113 25.72 -5.43 3.07
N GLY A 114 24.96 -6.51 3.07
CA GLY A 114 25.18 -7.60 2.12
C GLY A 114 24.38 -7.46 0.83
N ALA A 115 23.28 -6.70 0.84
CA ALA A 115 22.43 -6.43 -0.31
C ALA A 115 21.76 -5.07 -0.16
N MET A 116 21.29 -4.49 -1.28
CA MET A 116 20.56 -3.23 -1.33
C MET A 116 19.21 -3.41 -2.00
N VAL A 117 18.16 -2.86 -1.37
CA VAL A 117 16.81 -2.79 -1.95
C VAL A 117 16.51 -1.34 -2.32
N LEU A 118 16.25 -1.08 -3.59
CA LEU A 118 15.88 0.22 -4.13
C LEU A 118 14.35 0.36 -4.15
N SER A 119 13.84 1.28 -3.34
CA SER A 119 12.41 1.60 -3.25
C SER A 119 12.15 3.11 -3.17
N PRO A 120 12.74 3.97 -4.03
CA PRO A 120 12.56 5.43 -3.96
C PRO A 120 11.15 5.91 -4.33
N GLY A 121 10.25 5.02 -4.78
CA GLY A 121 8.89 5.36 -5.17
C GLY A 121 8.82 5.83 -6.63
N PHE A 122 8.06 6.90 -6.87
CA PHE A 122 7.80 7.49 -8.19
C PHE A 122 7.98 9.01 -8.15
N GLY A 123 8.16 9.62 -9.32
CA GLY A 123 8.19 11.05 -9.55
C GLY A 123 6.87 11.61 -10.09
N ARG A 124 6.87 12.93 -10.30
CA ARG A 124 5.70 13.70 -10.77
C ARG A 124 5.82 13.95 -12.26
N ILE A 125 4.67 14.04 -12.92
CA ILE A 125 4.63 14.48 -14.32
C ILE A 125 5.09 15.93 -14.45
N ASP A 126 5.68 16.26 -15.60
CA ASP A 126 6.17 17.60 -15.89
C ASP A 126 5.04 18.65 -15.98
N ASP A 127 5.27 19.84 -15.44
CA ASP A 127 4.28 20.92 -15.36
C ASP A 127 3.80 21.36 -16.75
N ALA A 128 4.68 21.32 -17.78
CA ALA A 128 4.31 21.65 -19.15
C ALA A 128 3.21 20.73 -19.71
N THR A 129 3.11 19.49 -19.21
CA THR A 129 2.03 18.55 -19.58
C THR A 129 0.69 18.98 -18.97
N LEU A 130 0.74 19.55 -17.76
CA LEU A 130 -0.42 20.03 -17.01
C LEU A 130 -0.95 21.35 -17.57
N GLU A 131 -0.06 22.25 -18.01
CA GLU A 131 -0.40 23.57 -18.59
C GLU A 131 -1.40 23.47 -19.76
N LYS A 132 -1.36 22.38 -20.54
CA LYS A 132 -2.34 22.09 -21.61
C LYS A 132 -3.80 22.08 -21.13
N TYR A 133 -4.02 21.82 -19.85
CA TYR A 133 -5.33 21.79 -19.21
C TYR A 133 -5.57 23.03 -18.33
N SER A 134 -4.85 24.12 -18.57
CA SER A 134 -4.91 25.36 -17.77
C SER A 134 -4.58 25.16 -16.29
N TYR A 135 -3.82 24.12 -15.96
CA TYR A 135 -3.22 23.99 -14.63
C TYR A 135 -2.22 25.12 -14.41
N GLY A 136 -2.22 25.72 -13.22
CA GLY A 136 -1.45 26.92 -12.90
C GLY A 136 -2.08 28.24 -13.42
N GLU A 137 -2.91 28.19 -14.46
CA GLU A 137 -3.65 29.36 -14.97
C GLU A 137 -4.98 29.59 -14.24
N HIS A 138 -5.72 28.52 -13.94
CA HIS A 138 -7.00 28.59 -13.23
C HIS A 138 -6.93 27.78 -11.92
N PRO A 139 -7.33 28.37 -10.78
CA PRO A 139 -7.11 27.76 -9.47
C PRO A 139 -8.02 26.55 -9.19
N ASP A 140 -9.11 26.38 -9.94
CA ASP A 140 -10.00 25.21 -9.83
C ASP A 140 -9.64 24.04 -10.78
N VAL A 141 -8.49 24.12 -11.45
CA VAL A 141 -7.87 22.97 -12.10
C VAL A 141 -6.83 22.41 -11.13
N VAL A 142 -7.09 21.21 -10.62
CA VAL A 142 -6.23 20.54 -9.64
C VAL A 142 -5.80 19.17 -10.16
N THR A 143 -4.67 18.68 -9.71
CA THR A 143 -4.24 17.30 -9.86
C THR A 143 -4.98 16.39 -8.90
N ALA A 144 -5.03 15.10 -9.20
CA ALA A 144 -5.58 14.09 -8.30
C ALA A 144 -4.84 14.05 -6.95
N VAL A 145 -3.55 14.35 -6.91
CA VAL A 145 -2.76 14.37 -5.66
C VAL A 145 -3.17 15.56 -4.78
N GLU A 146 -3.37 16.75 -5.36
CA GLU A 146 -3.94 17.91 -4.66
C GLU A 146 -5.35 17.60 -4.15
N PHE A 147 -6.19 17.00 -5.02
CA PHE A 147 -7.54 16.62 -4.65
C PHE A 147 -7.57 15.64 -3.47
N GLU A 148 -6.66 14.65 -3.43
CA GLU A 148 -6.48 13.76 -2.28
C GLU A 148 -6.15 14.52 -0.99
N ARG A 149 -5.28 15.54 -1.06
CA ARG A 149 -4.98 16.38 0.10
C ARG A 149 -6.20 17.18 0.55
N MET A 150 -7.05 17.62 -0.38
CA MET A 150 -8.30 18.31 -0.07
C MET A 150 -9.31 17.40 0.67
N THR A 151 -9.51 16.18 0.17
CA THR A 151 -10.49 15.22 0.74
C THR A 151 -9.99 14.53 2.01
N THR A 152 -8.71 14.64 2.33
CA THR A 152 -8.15 14.02 3.55
C THR A 152 -8.53 14.81 4.81
N ALA A 153 -9.02 14.13 5.84
CA ALA A 153 -9.39 14.75 7.13
C ALA A 153 -8.21 15.42 7.87
N SER A 154 -6.99 14.92 7.71
CA SER A 154 -5.75 15.57 8.20
C SER A 154 -5.11 16.52 7.19
N GLY A 155 -5.77 16.75 6.05
CA GLY A 155 -5.35 17.69 5.04
C GLY A 155 -5.77 19.13 5.36
N PRO A 156 -5.33 20.11 4.56
CA PRO A 156 -5.53 21.53 4.84
C PRO A 156 -7.00 21.97 4.80
N PHE A 157 -7.85 21.20 4.13
CA PHE A 157 -9.29 21.46 4.03
C PHE A 157 -10.14 20.62 4.98
N LEU A 158 -9.53 19.79 5.84
CA LEU A 158 -10.23 18.93 6.78
C LEU A 158 -11.30 18.02 6.12
N GLY A 159 -11.10 17.65 4.86
CA GLY A 159 -12.06 16.87 4.06
C GLY A 159 -13.06 17.69 3.25
N GLU A 160 -13.08 19.01 3.38
CA GLU A 160 -14.04 19.85 2.63
C GLU A 160 -13.53 20.21 1.22
N VAL A 161 -14.20 19.70 0.19
CA VAL A 161 -13.89 20.06 -1.20
C VAL A 161 -14.51 21.41 -1.55
N LYS A 162 -13.67 22.42 -1.82
CA LYS A 162 -14.07 23.79 -2.21
C LYS A 162 -13.32 24.26 -3.45
N CYS A 163 -13.99 25.06 -4.28
CA CYS A 163 -13.36 25.80 -5.37
C CYS A 163 -12.45 26.88 -4.76
N PHE A 164 -11.20 26.97 -5.23
CA PHE A 164 -10.22 27.96 -4.80
C PHE A 164 -10.56 29.35 -5.31
N SER A 165 -11.24 29.46 -6.45
CA SER A 165 -11.59 30.77 -7.05
C SER A 165 -12.59 31.58 -6.20
N ASP A 166 -13.57 30.92 -5.59
CA ASP A 166 -14.69 31.58 -4.90
C ASP A 166 -15.09 30.96 -3.55
N GLY A 167 -14.45 29.87 -3.13
CA GLY A 167 -14.66 29.21 -1.83
C GLY A 167 -15.91 28.34 -1.72
N ARG A 168 -16.71 28.18 -2.78
CA ARG A 168 -17.94 27.37 -2.75
C ARG A 168 -17.66 25.89 -2.97
N HIS A 169 -18.59 25.04 -2.55
CA HIS A 169 -18.58 23.62 -2.92
C HIS A 169 -18.90 23.47 -4.43
N PRO A 170 -18.12 22.65 -5.17
CA PRO A 170 -18.39 22.40 -6.58
C PRO A 170 -19.69 21.61 -6.73
N LYS A 171 -20.58 22.07 -7.61
CA LYS A 171 -21.81 21.35 -8.00
C LYS A 171 -21.58 20.43 -9.19
N SER A 172 -20.49 20.64 -9.92
CA SER A 172 -20.09 19.85 -11.07
C SER A 172 -18.58 19.67 -11.14
N MET A 173 -18.12 18.44 -11.35
CA MET A 173 -16.70 18.11 -11.43
C MET A 173 -16.39 17.21 -12.62
N ALA A 174 -15.23 17.43 -13.24
CA ALA A 174 -14.71 16.56 -14.29
C ALA A 174 -13.37 15.94 -13.90
N PHE A 175 -13.27 14.62 -14.01
CA PHE A 175 -12.00 13.90 -13.90
C PHE A 175 -11.46 13.58 -15.30
N ILE A 176 -10.21 13.95 -15.58
CA ILE A 176 -9.57 13.70 -16.87
C ILE A 176 -8.54 12.59 -16.71
N GLN A 177 -8.77 11.45 -17.36
CA GLN A 177 -7.85 10.31 -17.32
C GLN A 177 -6.63 10.48 -18.23
N CYS A 178 -5.57 9.72 -17.92
CA CYS A 178 -4.36 9.61 -18.72
C CYS A 178 -3.60 10.93 -18.91
N VAL A 179 -3.64 11.83 -17.92
CA VAL A 179 -2.84 13.07 -17.95
C VAL A 179 -1.38 12.70 -17.69
N GLY A 180 -0.50 12.92 -18.67
CA GLY A 180 0.91 12.51 -18.59
C GLY A 180 1.15 11.01 -18.74
N SER A 181 0.20 10.27 -19.32
CA SER A 181 0.35 8.83 -19.61
C SER A 181 -0.35 8.47 -20.91
N ARG A 182 0.16 7.45 -21.62
CA ARG A 182 -0.33 7.07 -22.95
C ARG A 182 -0.37 8.29 -23.89
N ASP A 183 0.61 9.19 -23.73
CA ASP A 183 0.73 10.43 -24.47
C ASP A 183 2.16 10.57 -25.00
N LEU A 184 2.30 10.44 -26.31
CA LEU A 184 3.58 10.60 -26.99
C LEU A 184 4.06 12.06 -26.98
N GLY A 185 3.18 13.03 -26.73
CA GLY A 185 3.53 14.45 -26.64
C GLY A 185 4.43 14.79 -25.45
N CYS A 186 4.34 14.02 -24.36
CA CYS A 186 5.20 14.14 -23.18
C CYS A 186 6.16 12.96 -23.04
N ASN A 187 6.39 12.19 -24.11
CA ASN A 187 7.23 10.99 -24.14
C ASN A 187 6.82 9.86 -23.16
N ASN A 188 5.62 9.91 -22.57
CA ASN A 188 5.11 8.88 -21.67
C ASN A 188 4.16 7.93 -22.41
N GLY A 189 4.76 7.00 -23.17
CA GLY A 189 4.03 6.00 -23.97
C GLY A 189 3.37 4.87 -23.16
N TYR A 190 3.63 4.80 -21.85
CA TYR A 190 3.11 3.74 -20.97
C TYR A 190 1.82 4.16 -20.24
N CYS A 191 1.15 3.18 -19.63
CA CYS A 191 0.05 3.42 -18.71
C CYS A 191 0.55 3.45 -17.27
N SER A 192 0.13 4.41 -16.47
CA SER A 192 0.52 4.48 -15.05
C SER A 192 -0.24 3.53 -14.12
N SER A 193 -1.04 2.61 -14.65
CA SER A 193 -1.74 1.51 -13.96
C SER A 193 -2.77 1.87 -12.87
N VAL A 194 -2.63 3.00 -12.19
CA VAL A 194 -3.42 3.36 -10.99
C VAL A 194 -4.44 4.47 -11.22
N CYS A 195 -4.28 5.26 -12.29
CA CYS A 195 -5.06 6.50 -12.48
C CYS A 195 -6.56 6.29 -12.63
N CYS A 196 -6.98 5.22 -13.32
CA CYS A 196 -8.40 4.90 -13.41
C CYS A 196 -8.98 4.58 -12.03
N MET A 197 -8.23 3.88 -11.18
CA MET A 197 -8.72 3.41 -9.89
C MET A 197 -8.74 4.50 -8.83
N TYR A 198 -7.69 5.31 -8.71
CA TYR A 198 -7.74 6.41 -7.73
C TYR A 198 -8.80 7.44 -8.12
N ALA A 199 -9.06 7.68 -9.41
CA ALA A 199 -10.08 8.63 -9.84
C ALA A 199 -11.50 8.12 -9.56
N ILE A 200 -11.74 6.81 -9.74
CA ILE A 200 -13.00 6.17 -9.30
C ILE A 200 -13.16 6.33 -7.79
N LYS A 201 -12.11 6.06 -7.02
CA LYS A 201 -12.10 6.22 -5.57
C LYS A 201 -12.36 7.68 -5.15
N GLU A 202 -11.67 8.65 -5.74
CA GLU A 202 -11.84 10.08 -5.46
C GLU A 202 -13.25 10.57 -5.82
N ALA A 203 -13.79 10.13 -6.95
CA ALA A 203 -15.17 10.44 -7.35
C ALA A 203 -16.19 9.87 -6.35
N MET A 204 -15.98 8.65 -5.85
CA MET A 204 -16.82 8.06 -4.81
C MET A 204 -16.70 8.82 -3.49
N VAL A 205 -15.48 9.14 -3.05
CA VAL A 205 -15.24 9.93 -1.83
C VAL A 205 -15.92 11.29 -1.94
N ALA A 206 -15.83 11.96 -3.09
CA ALA A 206 -16.55 13.21 -3.31
C ALA A 206 -18.07 13.06 -3.22
N LYS A 207 -18.64 11.96 -3.75
CA LYS A 207 -20.06 11.62 -3.61
C LYS A 207 -20.48 11.29 -2.18
N GLU A 208 -19.59 10.74 -1.37
CA GLU A 208 -19.84 10.50 0.06
C GLU A 208 -19.90 11.82 0.85
N HIS A 209 -19.09 12.81 0.46
CA HIS A 209 -19.10 14.14 1.08
C HIS A 209 -20.29 15.01 0.59
N ASP A 210 -20.63 14.93 -0.70
CA ASP A 210 -21.80 15.59 -1.29
C ASP A 210 -22.49 14.66 -2.29
N PRO A 211 -23.63 14.02 -1.94
CA PRO A 211 -24.33 13.14 -2.86
C PRO A 211 -24.84 13.81 -4.15
N GLU A 212 -25.03 15.14 -4.14
CA GLU A 212 -25.67 15.89 -5.22
C GLU A 212 -24.68 16.37 -6.31
N VAL A 213 -23.36 16.33 -6.08
CA VAL A 213 -22.37 16.82 -7.07
C VAL A 213 -22.43 16.04 -8.39
N ASP A 214 -22.52 16.71 -9.54
CA ASP A 214 -22.48 16.07 -10.87
C ASP A 214 -21.03 15.73 -11.26
N ILE A 215 -20.64 14.45 -11.15
CA ILE A 215 -19.29 14.01 -11.47
C ILE A 215 -19.26 13.28 -12.82
N THR A 216 -18.34 13.68 -13.68
CA THR A 216 -18.07 13.01 -14.96
C THR A 216 -16.58 12.62 -15.09
N VAL A 217 -16.30 11.35 -15.34
CA VAL A 217 -14.96 10.81 -15.62
C VAL A 217 -14.78 10.65 -17.13
N TYR A 218 -13.85 11.40 -17.71
CA TYR A 218 -13.49 11.34 -19.13
C TYR A 218 -12.30 10.41 -19.36
N TYR A 219 -12.48 9.37 -20.18
CA TYR A 219 -11.51 8.30 -20.32
C TYR A 219 -11.32 7.82 -21.77
N MET A 220 -10.17 7.19 -22.06
CA MET A 220 -9.96 6.43 -23.30
C MET A 220 -10.40 4.97 -23.13
N ASP A 221 -9.83 4.29 -22.13
CA ASP A 221 -10.22 2.96 -21.69
C ASP A 221 -10.20 2.91 -20.15
N ILE A 222 -11.19 2.26 -19.51
CA ILE A 222 -11.18 2.05 -18.06
C ILE A 222 -10.41 0.78 -17.71
N ARG A 223 -9.28 0.95 -17.01
CA ARG A 223 -8.38 -0.13 -16.59
C ARG A 223 -8.56 -0.44 -15.09
N THR A 224 -9.56 -1.26 -14.80
CA THR A 224 -9.91 -1.80 -13.47
C THR A 224 -9.30 -3.18 -13.26
N GLN A 225 -7.99 -3.32 -13.51
CA GLN A 225 -7.28 -4.60 -13.41
C GLN A 225 -6.88 -4.89 -11.95
N GLY A 226 -7.73 -5.59 -11.22
CA GLY A 226 -7.49 -5.95 -9.83
C GLY A 226 -8.69 -6.67 -9.23
N LYS A 227 -8.48 -7.38 -8.13
CA LYS A 227 -9.58 -8.08 -7.45
C LYS A 227 -10.60 -7.06 -6.96
N ASP A 228 -11.86 -7.27 -7.36
CA ASP A 228 -13.00 -6.38 -7.04
C ASP A 228 -12.92 -4.94 -7.61
N PHE A 229 -11.98 -4.64 -8.51
CA PHE A 229 -11.84 -3.29 -9.09
C PHE A 229 -13.00 -2.94 -10.04
N ASP A 230 -13.52 -3.90 -10.81
CA ASP A 230 -14.74 -3.68 -11.61
C ASP A 230 -15.97 -3.40 -10.73
N LYS A 231 -16.09 -4.06 -9.57
CA LYS A 231 -17.15 -3.77 -8.60
C LYS A 231 -17.04 -2.36 -8.01
N ALA A 232 -15.83 -1.84 -7.84
CA ALA A 232 -15.63 -0.45 -7.42
C ALA A 232 -16.14 0.54 -8.47
N ARG A 233 -15.89 0.26 -9.76
CA ARG A 233 -16.47 1.03 -10.87
C ARG A 233 -18.01 0.97 -10.87
N GLU A 234 -18.58 -0.23 -10.77
CA GLU A 234 -20.04 -0.41 -10.70
C GLU A 234 -20.65 0.33 -9.50
N ARG A 235 -19.96 0.33 -8.35
CA ARG A 235 -20.39 1.11 -7.18
C ARG A 235 -20.40 2.61 -7.46
N ALA A 236 -19.36 3.14 -8.11
CA ALA A 236 -19.32 4.54 -8.51
C ALA A 236 -20.46 4.91 -9.48
N GLU A 237 -20.76 4.03 -10.44
CA GLU A 237 -21.90 4.21 -11.35
C GLU A 237 -23.24 4.24 -10.59
N ASN A 238 -23.42 3.35 -9.61
CA ASN A 238 -24.60 3.33 -8.75
C ASN A 238 -24.71 4.57 -7.84
N MET A 239 -23.59 5.24 -7.54
CA MET A 239 -23.56 6.54 -6.85
C MET A 239 -23.80 7.72 -7.80
N GLY A 240 -24.06 7.47 -9.09
CA GLY A 240 -24.37 8.50 -10.08
C GLY A 240 -23.15 9.11 -10.77
N VAL A 241 -21.95 8.54 -10.62
CA VAL A 241 -20.76 8.97 -11.37
C VAL A 241 -20.90 8.56 -12.84
N LYS A 242 -20.71 9.52 -13.75
CA LYS A 242 -20.84 9.30 -15.20
C LYS A 242 -19.48 8.99 -15.81
N PHE A 243 -19.41 7.99 -16.70
CA PHE A 243 -18.19 7.66 -17.44
C PHE A 243 -18.37 7.98 -18.93
N VAL A 244 -17.57 8.92 -19.45
CA VAL A 244 -17.63 9.35 -20.84
C VAL A 244 -16.36 8.92 -21.56
N ARG A 245 -16.50 8.07 -22.58
CA ARG A 245 -15.39 7.64 -23.42
C ARG A 245 -15.01 8.75 -24.41
N ALA A 246 -14.04 9.58 -24.03
CA ALA A 246 -13.52 10.66 -24.86
C ALA A 246 -12.12 11.07 -24.39
N LYS A 247 -11.25 11.42 -25.35
CA LYS A 247 -9.98 12.11 -25.05
C LYS A 247 -10.25 13.61 -25.01
N VAL A 248 -10.00 14.24 -23.86
CA VAL A 248 -10.13 15.69 -23.69
C VAL A 248 -8.99 16.38 -24.44
N ALA A 249 -9.34 17.35 -25.27
CA ALA A 249 -8.37 18.10 -26.07
C ALA A 249 -7.70 19.21 -25.25
N GLY A 250 -8.47 19.84 -24.35
CA GLY A 250 -8.00 20.89 -23.45
C GLY A 250 -9.12 21.40 -22.54
N VAL A 251 -8.71 22.21 -21.57
CA VAL A 251 -9.59 22.90 -20.62
C VAL A 251 -9.28 24.38 -20.77
N THR A 252 -10.31 25.23 -20.80
CA THR A 252 -10.13 26.69 -20.89
C THR A 252 -11.04 27.38 -19.88
N PRO A 253 -10.58 28.44 -19.18
CA PRO A 253 -11.45 29.29 -18.37
C PRO A 253 -12.66 29.81 -19.16
N TRP A 254 -13.83 29.78 -18.55
CA TRP A 254 -15.08 30.26 -19.16
C TRP A 254 -16.03 30.83 -18.10
N GLU A 255 -16.06 32.16 -18.01
CA GLU A 255 -16.78 32.89 -16.96
C GLU A 255 -16.31 32.46 -15.56
N ASN A 256 -17.21 31.92 -14.72
CA ASN A 256 -16.90 31.37 -13.39
C ASN A 256 -16.72 29.84 -13.42
N ASN A 257 -16.55 29.24 -14.60
CA ASN A 257 -16.46 27.80 -14.81
C ASN A 257 -15.24 27.44 -15.67
N LEU A 258 -15.00 26.14 -15.77
CA LEU A 258 -14.01 25.52 -16.63
C LEU A 258 -14.71 24.83 -17.81
N ARG A 259 -14.38 25.23 -19.04
CA ARG A 259 -14.93 24.63 -20.26
C ARG A 259 -14.01 23.51 -20.75
N LEU A 260 -14.50 22.27 -20.70
CA LEU A 260 -13.85 21.12 -21.30
C LEU A 260 -14.19 21.02 -22.78
N THR A 261 -13.18 20.75 -23.62
CA THR A 261 -13.35 20.44 -25.04
C THR A 261 -12.98 18.99 -25.30
N TYR A 262 -13.90 18.18 -25.82
CA TYR A 262 -13.65 16.76 -26.08
C TYR A 262 -14.34 16.27 -27.35
N SER A 263 -13.91 15.14 -27.87
CA SER A 263 -14.54 14.50 -29.04
C SER A 263 -15.23 13.22 -28.64
N THR A 264 -16.47 13.04 -29.11
CA THR A 264 -17.27 11.83 -28.91
C THR A 264 -16.91 10.75 -29.93
N LEU A 265 -17.36 9.51 -29.70
CA LEU A 265 -17.08 8.39 -30.59
C LEU A 265 -17.69 8.53 -31.99
N ASP A 266 -18.76 9.32 -32.15
CA ASP A 266 -19.36 9.67 -33.45
C ASP A 266 -18.66 10.85 -34.14
N GLY A 267 -17.53 11.31 -33.60
CA GLY A 267 -16.69 12.35 -34.21
C GLY A 267 -17.18 13.78 -34.01
N LYS A 268 -18.15 14.02 -33.11
CA LYS A 268 -18.58 15.37 -32.76
C LYS A 268 -17.64 15.99 -31.73
N HIS A 269 -17.50 17.30 -31.80
CA HIS A 269 -16.85 18.08 -30.75
C HIS A 269 -17.90 18.63 -29.80
N GLU A 270 -17.74 18.34 -28.52
CA GLU A 270 -18.62 18.81 -27.46
C GLU A 270 -17.89 19.70 -26.47
N PHE A 271 -18.68 20.56 -25.81
CA PHE A 271 -18.23 21.47 -24.78
C PHE A 271 -19.16 21.34 -23.58
N LYS A 272 -18.58 21.16 -22.38
CA LYS A 272 -19.35 21.12 -21.13
C LYS A 272 -18.63 21.96 -20.05
N PRO A 273 -19.35 22.86 -19.36
CA PRO A 273 -18.81 23.59 -18.22
C PRO A 273 -18.77 22.74 -16.95
N PHE A 274 -17.78 22.99 -16.12
CA PHE A 274 -17.62 22.38 -14.80
C PHE A 274 -17.11 23.42 -13.79
N ASP A 275 -17.44 23.24 -12.51
CA ASP A 275 -16.93 24.11 -11.46
C ASP A 275 -15.47 23.78 -11.12
N MET A 276 -15.11 22.49 -11.16
CA MET A 276 -13.76 22.01 -10.84
C MET A 276 -13.32 20.91 -11.83
N VAL A 277 -12.04 20.90 -12.15
CA VAL A 277 -11.42 19.86 -12.99
C VAL A 277 -10.30 19.19 -12.22
N VAL A 278 -10.38 17.86 -12.13
CA VAL A 278 -9.36 17.01 -11.50
C VAL A 278 -8.59 16.26 -12.58
N LEU A 279 -7.29 16.54 -12.67
CA LEU A 279 -6.37 15.91 -13.59
C LEU A 279 -5.85 14.61 -12.98
N SER A 280 -6.26 13.46 -13.53
CA SER A 280 -5.73 12.16 -13.11
C SER A 280 -4.34 11.95 -13.70
N VAL A 281 -3.35 12.50 -13.00
CA VAL A 281 -1.92 12.51 -13.35
C VAL A 281 -1.26 11.12 -13.29
N GLY A 282 -0.36 10.87 -14.24
CA GLY A 282 0.47 9.68 -14.29
C GLY A 282 1.55 9.63 -13.20
N LEU A 283 2.29 8.53 -13.19
CA LEU A 283 3.48 8.30 -12.37
C LEU A 283 4.72 8.32 -13.27
N GLU A 284 5.73 9.10 -12.89
CA GLU A 284 7.06 9.11 -13.55
C GLU A 284 8.10 8.39 -12.69
N ALA A 285 9.29 8.17 -13.24
CA ALA A 285 10.43 7.76 -12.43
C ALA A 285 10.79 8.88 -11.42
N PRO A 286 11.42 8.55 -10.27
CA PRO A 286 11.91 9.57 -9.34
C PRO A 286 12.78 10.61 -10.07
N LYS A 287 12.66 11.89 -9.68
CA LYS A 287 13.39 12.99 -10.33
C LYS A 287 14.92 12.80 -10.38
N ASP A 288 15.48 12.09 -9.40
CA ASP A 288 16.91 11.78 -9.30
C ASP A 288 17.21 10.30 -9.62
N ALA A 289 16.41 9.66 -10.49
CA ALA A 289 16.62 8.27 -10.90
C ALA A 289 18.02 8.04 -11.48
N GLN A 290 18.51 8.97 -12.30
CA GLN A 290 19.87 8.91 -12.85
C GLN A 290 20.93 9.01 -11.76
N GLY A 291 20.76 9.89 -10.76
CA GLY A 291 21.70 9.97 -9.62
C GLY A 291 21.74 8.68 -8.81
N ILE A 292 20.58 8.04 -8.61
CA ILE A 292 20.51 6.70 -7.99
C ILE A 292 21.26 5.67 -8.83
N ALA A 293 21.07 5.67 -10.16
CA ALA A 293 21.75 4.76 -11.08
C ALA A 293 23.28 4.99 -11.09
N ASP A 294 23.72 6.25 -11.10
CA ASP A 294 25.14 6.62 -11.08
C ASP A 294 25.83 6.14 -9.79
N ILE A 295 25.13 6.21 -8.65
CA ILE A 295 25.66 5.75 -7.36
C ILE A 295 25.68 4.23 -7.25
N THR A 296 24.64 3.56 -7.75
CA THR A 296 24.43 2.11 -7.53
C THR A 296 24.93 1.24 -8.67
N GLY A 297 25.18 1.83 -9.85
CA GLY A 297 25.61 1.15 -11.06
C GLY A 297 24.50 0.44 -11.84
N ILE A 298 23.23 0.59 -11.44
CA ILE A 298 22.13 -0.08 -12.14
C ILE A 298 21.83 0.55 -13.51
N GLU A 299 21.28 -0.24 -14.42
CA GLU A 299 20.72 0.26 -15.67
C GLU A 299 19.28 0.75 -15.46
N LEU A 300 18.94 1.86 -16.14
CA LEU A 300 17.57 2.34 -16.25
C LEU A 300 17.00 1.94 -17.63
N ASN A 301 15.69 1.78 -17.70
CA ASN A 301 15.00 1.65 -18.98
C ASN A 301 14.84 3.03 -19.64
N HIS A 302 14.25 3.08 -20.83
CA HIS A 302 14.13 4.32 -21.59
C HIS A 302 13.10 5.34 -21.02
N TYR A 303 12.43 4.99 -19.92
CA TYR A 303 11.53 5.85 -19.14
C TYR A 303 12.13 6.14 -17.74
N ASP A 304 13.42 5.91 -17.54
CA ASP A 304 14.18 6.16 -16.31
C ASP A 304 13.76 5.31 -15.08
N PHE A 305 12.95 4.27 -15.26
CA PHE A 305 12.69 3.28 -14.22
C PHE A 305 13.82 2.23 -14.17
N ALA A 306 13.99 1.55 -13.04
CA ALA A 306 14.97 0.47 -12.93
C ALA A 306 14.71 -0.61 -13.98
N LYS A 307 15.74 -0.95 -14.77
CA LYS A 307 15.66 -2.01 -15.78
C LYS A 307 15.72 -3.38 -15.10
N THR A 308 14.76 -4.24 -15.41
CA THR A 308 14.67 -5.62 -14.92
C THR A 308 14.27 -6.57 -16.04
N ASP A 309 14.39 -7.88 -15.80
CA ASP A 309 14.06 -8.93 -16.78
C ASP A 309 12.69 -9.56 -16.54
N THR A 310 12.05 -10.08 -17.60
CA THR A 310 10.70 -10.67 -17.55
C THR A 310 10.54 -11.76 -16.49
N PHE A 311 11.52 -12.66 -16.37
CA PHE A 311 11.47 -13.78 -15.41
C PHE A 311 12.09 -13.46 -14.04
N ASN A 312 12.81 -12.34 -13.92
CA ASN A 312 13.40 -11.86 -12.67
C ASN A 312 13.03 -10.39 -12.44
N PRO A 313 11.73 -10.07 -12.25
CA PRO A 313 11.23 -8.71 -12.36
C PRO A 313 11.70 -7.76 -11.25
N LEU A 314 12.40 -8.27 -10.23
CA LEU A 314 12.91 -7.53 -9.06
C LEU A 314 14.44 -7.43 -9.03
N ASN A 315 15.13 -8.16 -9.92
CA ASN A 315 16.58 -8.11 -10.01
C ASN A 315 16.99 -7.00 -10.96
N THR A 316 17.92 -6.16 -10.53
CA THR A 316 18.51 -5.12 -11.39
C THR A 316 19.68 -5.70 -12.20
N SER A 317 20.32 -4.87 -13.03
CA SER A 317 21.55 -5.25 -13.75
C SER A 317 22.77 -5.49 -12.84
N VAL A 318 22.69 -5.14 -11.56
CA VAL A 318 23.76 -5.33 -10.57
C VAL A 318 23.34 -6.39 -9.57
N GLU A 319 24.11 -7.48 -9.50
CA GLU A 319 23.90 -8.54 -8.51
C GLU A 319 23.94 -7.97 -7.08
N GLY A 320 23.08 -8.47 -6.19
CA GLY A 320 22.96 -7.95 -4.82
C GLY A 320 22.25 -6.59 -4.69
N VAL A 321 21.88 -5.96 -5.80
CA VAL A 321 21.00 -4.77 -5.84
C VAL A 321 19.67 -5.16 -6.50
N VAL A 322 18.59 -4.99 -5.75
CA VAL A 322 17.22 -5.40 -6.14
C VAL A 322 16.27 -4.20 -6.02
N VAL A 323 15.15 -4.23 -6.73
CA VAL A 323 14.18 -3.13 -6.77
C VAL A 323 12.80 -3.60 -6.34
N ALA A 324 12.08 -2.75 -5.60
CA ALA A 324 10.69 -3.00 -5.20
C ALA A 324 9.83 -1.75 -5.32
N GLY A 325 8.54 -1.95 -5.61
CA GLY A 325 7.55 -0.87 -5.65
C GLY A 325 7.61 -0.07 -6.96
N ALA A 326 7.20 1.20 -6.89
CA ALA A 326 6.95 2.01 -8.08
C ALA A 326 8.21 2.36 -8.90
N PHE A 327 9.42 2.18 -8.36
CA PHE A 327 10.66 2.44 -9.11
C PHE A 327 10.96 1.37 -10.16
N GLN A 328 10.41 0.16 -9.99
CA GLN A 328 10.42 -0.87 -11.04
C GLN A 328 9.42 -0.54 -12.16
N GLY A 329 8.43 0.31 -11.88
CA GLY A 329 7.39 0.75 -12.82
C GLY A 329 6.06 1.05 -12.12
N PRO A 330 5.14 1.77 -12.78
CA PRO A 330 3.86 2.20 -12.18
C PRO A 330 2.98 1.04 -11.71
N LYS A 331 2.60 1.05 -10.43
CA LYS A 331 1.78 0.01 -9.78
C LYS A 331 1.06 0.53 -8.54
N ASP A 332 0.12 -0.27 -8.04
CA ASP A 332 -0.66 0.04 -6.85
C ASP A 332 0.03 -0.44 -5.54
N ILE A 333 -0.65 -0.19 -4.41
CA ILE A 333 -0.18 -0.57 -3.09
C ILE A 333 -0.09 -2.10 -2.93
N PRO A 334 -1.15 -2.90 -3.24
CA PRO A 334 -1.07 -4.36 -3.16
C PRO A 334 0.10 -4.97 -3.94
N GLU A 335 0.34 -4.54 -5.17
CA GLU A 335 1.47 -5.01 -5.97
C GLU A 335 2.81 -4.58 -5.35
N SER A 336 2.90 -3.35 -4.86
CA SER A 336 4.12 -2.85 -4.18
C SER A 336 4.45 -3.64 -2.91
N VAL A 337 3.45 -3.96 -2.08
CA VAL A 337 3.62 -4.77 -0.87
C VAL A 337 4.02 -6.19 -1.23
N THR A 338 3.43 -6.77 -2.28
CA THR A 338 3.81 -8.09 -2.79
C THR A 338 5.27 -8.13 -3.22
N GLN A 339 5.73 -7.12 -3.98
CA GLN A 339 7.12 -7.00 -4.39
C GLN A 339 8.07 -6.79 -3.20
N ALA A 340 7.67 -6.04 -2.17
CA ALA A 340 8.47 -5.86 -0.97
C ALA A 340 8.72 -7.19 -0.25
N SER A 341 7.67 -8.02 -0.07
CA SER A 341 7.81 -9.36 0.50
C SER A 341 8.67 -10.28 -0.36
N ALA A 342 8.48 -10.27 -1.69
CA ALA A 342 9.28 -11.07 -2.61
C ALA A 342 10.77 -10.68 -2.56
N THR A 343 11.07 -9.37 -2.54
CA THR A 343 12.44 -8.85 -2.45
C THR A 343 13.09 -9.21 -1.12
N ALA A 344 12.33 -9.17 -0.02
CA ALA A 344 12.82 -9.65 1.27
C ALA A 344 13.20 -11.14 1.23
N GLY A 345 12.43 -11.98 0.51
CA GLY A 345 12.77 -13.38 0.28
C GLY A 345 14.05 -13.58 -0.56
N ILE A 346 14.22 -12.79 -1.62
CA ILE A 346 15.45 -12.79 -2.45
C ILE A 346 16.67 -12.43 -1.59
N VAL A 347 16.60 -11.32 -0.85
CA VAL A 347 17.69 -10.87 0.03
C VAL A 347 17.96 -11.87 1.16
N ALA A 348 16.92 -12.47 1.73
CA ALA A 348 17.07 -13.48 2.78
C ALA A 348 17.77 -14.76 2.30
N GLY A 349 17.62 -15.11 1.01
CA GLY A 349 18.39 -16.18 0.35
C GLY A 349 19.86 -15.78 0.19
N MET A 350 20.13 -14.60 -0.36
CA MET A 350 21.50 -14.08 -0.52
C MET A 350 22.26 -13.98 0.80
N LEU A 351 21.58 -13.62 1.89
CA LEU A 351 22.16 -13.39 3.22
C LEU A 351 21.95 -14.55 4.19
N GLN A 352 21.70 -15.76 3.69
CA GLN A 352 21.43 -16.95 4.50
C GLN A 352 22.45 -17.13 5.65
N GLN A 353 23.74 -16.97 5.37
CA GLN A 353 24.83 -17.18 6.35
C GLN A 353 24.80 -16.18 7.52
N GLN A 354 24.13 -15.03 7.36
CA GLN A 354 24.01 -14.00 8.40
C GLN A 354 22.74 -14.16 9.26
N ARG A 355 21.88 -15.13 8.93
CA ARG A 355 20.61 -15.33 9.62
C ARG A 355 20.82 -15.62 11.11
N GLY A 356 20.12 -14.86 11.95
CA GLY A 356 20.20 -14.99 13.40
C GLY A 356 21.43 -14.33 14.02
N LEU A 357 22.38 -13.83 13.23
CA LEU A 357 23.48 -13.02 13.73
C LEU A 357 23.00 -11.57 13.94
N GLY A 358 23.37 -10.97 15.08
CA GLY A 358 23.02 -9.57 15.37
C GLY A 358 21.55 -9.34 15.77
N VAL A 359 20.80 -10.38 16.16
CA VAL A 359 19.45 -10.23 16.71
C VAL A 359 19.52 -9.46 18.04
N VAL A 360 18.88 -8.29 18.08
CA VAL A 360 18.69 -7.53 19.31
C VAL A 360 17.31 -7.89 19.86
N HIS A 361 17.28 -8.61 20.99
CA HIS A 361 16.04 -8.86 21.69
C HIS A 361 15.58 -7.59 22.41
N LYS A 362 14.41 -7.08 22.04
CA LYS A 362 13.76 -5.99 22.80
C LYS A 362 13.48 -6.48 24.22
N SER A 363 14.01 -5.79 25.21
CA SER A 363 13.70 -6.03 26.62
C SER A 363 12.49 -5.20 27.04
N TYR A 364 11.56 -5.82 27.77
CA TYR A 364 10.43 -5.13 28.38
C TYR A 364 10.68 -4.93 29.88
N PRO A 365 10.04 -3.94 30.52
CA PRO A 365 9.94 -3.90 31.97
C PRO A 365 9.33 -5.19 32.52
N ASP A 366 9.66 -5.54 33.77
CA ASP A 366 9.05 -6.69 34.44
C ASP A 366 7.52 -6.53 34.49
N GLU A 367 6.80 -7.63 34.23
CA GLU A 367 5.34 -7.65 34.30
C GLU A 367 4.90 -7.37 35.74
N LYS A 368 4.08 -6.33 35.91
CA LYS A 368 3.53 -5.95 37.22
C LYS A 368 2.60 -7.06 37.71
N PRO A 369 2.70 -7.46 39.00
CA PRO A 369 1.74 -8.40 39.58
C PRO A 369 0.33 -7.81 39.53
N MET A 370 -0.67 -8.66 39.28
CA MET A 370 -2.06 -8.22 39.20
C MET A 370 -2.56 -7.80 40.60
N ASP A 371 -2.96 -6.54 40.73
CA ASP A 371 -3.62 -6.00 41.91
C ASP A 371 -5.05 -6.58 42.06
N GLU A 372 -5.56 -6.66 43.29
CA GLU A 372 -6.93 -7.08 43.57
C GLU A 372 -7.95 -6.01 43.16
N GLU A 373 -7.59 -4.73 43.25
CA GLU A 373 -8.44 -3.62 42.82
C GLU A 373 -8.47 -3.51 41.30
N VAL A 374 -9.66 -3.53 40.69
CA VAL A 374 -9.83 -3.38 39.24
C VAL A 374 -9.71 -1.91 38.83
N ARG A 375 -8.74 -1.60 37.95
CA ARG A 375 -8.41 -0.25 37.49
C ARG A 375 -8.32 -0.20 35.97
N ILE A 376 -9.44 0.13 35.34
CA ILE A 376 -9.64 0.14 33.89
C ILE A 376 -9.45 1.56 33.35
N GLY A 377 -8.66 1.69 32.29
CA GLY A 377 -8.64 2.89 31.45
C GLY A 377 -9.41 2.67 30.16
N VAL A 378 -10.32 3.56 29.79
CA VAL A 378 -11.10 3.51 28.54
C VAL A 378 -10.61 4.60 27.58
N PHE A 379 -10.28 4.21 26.35
CA PHE A 379 -9.79 5.13 25.32
C PHE A 379 -10.72 5.07 24.11
N VAL A 380 -11.36 6.18 23.75
CA VAL A 380 -12.31 6.23 22.61
C VAL A 380 -11.68 6.97 21.42
N CYS A 381 -11.63 6.33 20.26
CA CYS A 381 -10.96 6.84 19.08
C CYS A 381 -11.95 7.50 18.11
N HIS A 382 -11.61 8.67 17.58
CA HIS A 382 -12.36 9.32 16.49
C HIS A 382 -12.04 8.70 15.13
N CYS A 383 -10.82 8.20 14.96
CA CYS A 383 -10.30 7.70 13.69
C CYS A 383 -10.48 8.71 12.53
N GLY A 384 -10.28 10.01 12.83
CA GLY A 384 -10.64 11.10 11.94
C GLY A 384 -12.16 11.16 11.74
N ILE A 385 -12.62 11.14 10.50
CA ILE A 385 -14.06 11.06 10.19
C ILE A 385 -14.57 9.62 10.15
N ASN A 386 -13.71 8.60 10.20
CA ASN A 386 -14.15 7.21 10.01
C ASN A 386 -15.03 6.67 11.14
N ILE A 387 -14.95 7.25 12.34
CA ILE A 387 -15.88 6.96 13.45
C ILE A 387 -16.70 8.22 13.74
N ALA A 388 -16.02 9.36 13.91
CA ALA A 388 -16.63 10.61 14.37
C ALA A 388 -17.64 11.24 13.40
N SER A 389 -17.72 10.83 12.13
CA SER A 389 -18.77 11.30 11.21
C SER A 389 -20.15 10.68 11.47
N VAL A 390 -20.19 9.55 12.19
CA VAL A 390 -21.44 8.78 12.44
C VAL A 390 -21.68 8.57 13.93
N VAL A 391 -20.63 8.29 14.70
CA VAL A 391 -20.73 8.03 16.14
C VAL A 391 -20.34 9.29 16.90
N ASP A 392 -21.19 9.74 17.83
CA ASP A 392 -20.83 10.79 18.77
C ASP A 392 -19.83 10.24 19.80
N VAL A 393 -18.55 10.41 19.48
CA VAL A 393 -17.44 9.88 20.28
C VAL A 393 -17.41 10.48 21.70
N ARG A 394 -17.85 11.73 21.86
CA ARG A 394 -17.92 12.38 23.17
C ARG A 394 -19.00 11.75 24.03
N LYS A 395 -20.19 11.54 23.47
CA LYS A 395 -21.26 10.82 24.17
C LYS A 395 -20.81 9.42 24.60
N VAL A 396 -20.10 8.69 23.74
CA VAL A 396 -19.55 7.36 24.09
C VAL A 396 -18.51 7.44 25.21
N GLU A 397 -17.62 8.43 25.19
CA GLU A 397 -16.66 8.67 26.28
C GLU A 397 -17.37 9.00 27.60
N ASP A 398 -18.30 9.96 27.58
CA ASP A 398 -19.04 10.39 28.77
C ASP A 398 -19.85 9.22 29.38
N SER A 399 -20.34 8.30 28.54
CA SER A 399 -21.11 7.15 28.98
C SER A 399 -20.36 6.22 29.94
N VAL A 400 -19.02 6.23 29.93
CA VAL A 400 -18.21 5.36 30.80
C VAL A 400 -17.89 5.98 32.16
N GLU A 401 -18.21 7.25 32.36
CA GLU A 401 -18.00 7.92 33.63
C GLU A 401 -18.81 7.22 34.75
N GLY A 402 -18.15 6.91 35.86
CA GLY A 402 -18.78 6.23 37.00
C GLY A 402 -19.04 4.73 36.81
N MET A 403 -18.66 4.12 35.68
CA MET A 403 -18.72 2.66 35.54
C MET A 403 -17.77 1.96 36.51
N GLU A 404 -18.23 0.85 37.09
CA GLU A 404 -17.46 0.11 38.11
C GLU A 404 -16.10 -0.36 37.58
N GLY A 405 -15.03 0.07 38.25
CA GLY A 405 -13.64 -0.26 37.91
C GLY A 405 -13.01 0.66 36.87
N VAL A 406 -13.75 1.58 36.25
CA VAL A 406 -13.18 2.61 35.35
C VAL A 406 -12.61 3.75 36.20
N VAL A 407 -11.31 4.01 36.06
CA VAL A 407 -10.59 5.05 36.83
C VAL A 407 -10.00 6.14 35.95
N TYR A 408 -10.01 5.93 34.63
CA TYR A 408 -9.57 6.90 33.63
C TYR A 408 -10.35 6.68 32.33
N HIS A 409 -10.79 7.76 31.70
CA HIS A 409 -11.30 7.73 30.35
C HIS A 409 -10.86 8.97 29.58
N THR A 410 -10.69 8.82 28.27
CA THR A 410 -10.37 9.93 27.37
C THR A 410 -10.68 9.55 25.93
N ASP A 411 -10.88 10.55 25.08
CA ASP A 411 -10.93 10.40 23.64
C ASP A 411 -9.60 10.80 22.98
N SER A 412 -9.39 10.33 21.75
CA SER A 412 -8.24 10.74 20.94
C SER A 412 -8.57 10.72 19.45
N LEU A 413 -7.97 11.65 18.69
CA LEU A 413 -8.23 11.72 17.25
C LEU A 413 -7.80 10.43 16.53
N TYR A 414 -6.61 9.92 16.87
CA TYR A 414 -6.06 8.67 16.35
C TYR A 414 -5.32 7.91 17.45
N SER A 415 -5.97 6.93 18.10
CA SER A 415 -5.34 6.16 19.18
C SER A 415 -4.12 5.34 18.75
N CYS A 416 -3.97 5.06 17.46
CA CYS A 416 -2.84 4.31 16.90
C CYS A 416 -1.64 5.18 16.50
N SER A 417 -1.71 6.51 16.66
CA SER A 417 -0.55 7.37 16.38
C SER A 417 0.56 7.15 17.42
N ALA A 418 1.81 7.44 17.04
CA ALA A 418 2.95 7.28 17.94
C ALA A 418 2.79 8.09 19.24
N ASP A 419 2.28 9.33 19.15
CA ASP A 419 2.01 10.18 20.31
C ASP A 419 0.88 9.64 21.18
N ALA A 420 -0.18 9.09 20.58
CA ALA A 420 -1.28 8.48 21.33
C ALA A 420 -0.84 7.20 22.04
N VAL A 421 0.00 6.38 21.41
CA VAL A 421 0.59 5.18 22.02
C VAL A 421 1.49 5.54 23.21
N LYS A 422 2.30 6.60 23.07
CA LYS A 422 3.12 7.12 24.18
C LYS A 422 2.24 7.65 25.32
N THR A 423 1.22 8.44 24.99
CA THR A 423 0.26 8.97 25.97
C THR A 423 -0.47 7.84 26.68
N LEU A 424 -0.91 6.80 25.96
CA LEU A 424 -1.52 5.61 26.52
C LEU A 424 -0.61 4.94 27.56
N LYS A 425 0.68 4.73 27.22
CA LYS A 425 1.68 4.20 28.16
C LYS A 425 1.82 5.09 29.40
N ASP A 426 1.94 6.40 29.22
CA ASP A 426 2.10 7.34 30.31
C ASP A 426 0.87 7.33 31.24
N ARG A 427 -0.35 7.29 30.68
CA ARG A 427 -1.61 7.18 31.46
C ARG A 427 -1.75 5.84 32.18
N ILE A 428 -1.30 4.74 31.58
CA ILE A 428 -1.25 3.43 32.26
C ILE A 428 -0.40 3.52 33.53
N ILE A 429 0.75 4.20 33.44
CA ILE A 429 1.67 4.36 34.58
C ILE A 429 1.09 5.35 35.60
N GLU A 430 0.65 6.53 35.17
CA GLU A 430 0.16 7.62 36.02
C GLU A 430 -1.08 7.22 36.83
N HIS A 431 -2.06 6.57 36.20
CA HIS A 431 -3.30 6.18 36.86
C HIS A 431 -3.25 4.78 37.48
N ASN A 432 -2.09 4.11 37.42
CA ASN A 432 -1.88 2.73 37.84
C ASN A 432 -2.97 1.80 37.26
N LEU A 433 -3.17 1.89 35.94
CA LEU A 433 -4.14 1.05 35.25
C LEU A 433 -3.63 -0.40 35.22
N ASN A 434 -4.52 -1.36 35.41
CA ASN A 434 -4.22 -2.79 35.27
C ASN A 434 -5.01 -3.48 34.15
N ARG A 435 -5.93 -2.75 33.51
CA ARG A 435 -6.72 -3.19 32.36
C ARG A 435 -6.95 -2.01 31.42
N VAL A 436 -7.02 -2.27 30.12
CA VAL A 436 -7.25 -1.23 29.11
C VAL A 436 -8.40 -1.63 28.21
N VAL A 437 -9.33 -0.71 27.96
CA VAL A 437 -10.38 -0.84 26.94
C VAL A 437 -10.13 0.21 25.87
N ILE A 438 -10.07 -0.20 24.60
CA ILE A 438 -9.85 0.72 23.47
C ILE A 438 -11.02 0.61 22.51
N ALA A 439 -11.87 1.62 22.49
CA ALA A 439 -12.99 1.72 21.58
C ALA A 439 -12.55 2.41 20.27
N ALA A 440 -12.30 1.61 19.24
CA ALA A 440 -11.69 2.09 18.01
C ALA A 440 -12.04 1.17 16.81
N CYS A 441 -11.02 0.81 16.05
CA CYS A 441 -11.08 -0.02 14.86
C CYS A 441 -11.04 -1.53 15.17
N SER A 442 -10.93 -2.34 14.12
CA SER A 442 -10.86 -3.80 14.24
C SER A 442 -9.64 -4.31 15.04
N PRO A 443 -9.82 -5.21 16.03
CA PRO A 443 -8.72 -5.84 16.77
C PRO A 443 -7.74 -6.57 15.85
N ARG A 444 -8.21 -7.13 14.72
CA ARG A 444 -7.37 -7.84 13.74
C ARG A 444 -6.23 -6.98 13.20
N THR A 445 -6.38 -5.66 13.24
CA THR A 445 -5.43 -4.70 12.64
C THR A 445 -4.51 -4.05 13.67
N HIS A 446 -5.01 -3.69 14.85
CA HIS A 446 -4.28 -2.84 15.80
C HIS A 446 -4.16 -3.43 17.21
N GLU A 447 -4.78 -4.58 17.51
CA GLU A 447 -4.60 -5.22 18.82
C GLU A 447 -3.14 -5.54 19.11
N PRO A 448 -2.33 -6.08 18.17
CA PRO A 448 -0.91 -6.31 18.43
C PRO A 448 -0.13 -5.04 18.79
N LEU A 449 -0.49 -3.88 18.21
CA LEU A 449 0.13 -2.60 18.55
C LEU A 449 -0.10 -2.23 20.01
N PHE A 450 -1.35 -2.31 20.47
CA PHE A 450 -1.67 -1.96 21.86
C PHE A 450 -1.18 -3.00 22.86
N GLN A 451 -1.18 -4.28 22.47
CA GLN A 451 -0.55 -5.36 23.25
C GLN A 451 0.93 -5.07 23.51
N GLU A 452 1.66 -4.60 22.49
CA GLU A 452 3.06 -4.16 22.65
C GLU A 452 3.19 -2.93 23.55
N THR A 453 2.27 -1.95 23.45
CA THR A 453 2.24 -0.79 24.35
C THR A 453 2.04 -1.18 25.82
N LEU A 454 1.17 -2.17 26.08
CA LEU A 454 0.96 -2.71 27.43
C LEU A 454 2.25 -3.33 27.97
N LYS A 455 2.93 -4.16 27.17
CA LYS A 455 4.24 -4.73 27.55
C LYS A 455 5.26 -3.64 27.85
N ASP A 456 5.32 -2.59 27.03
CA ASP A 456 6.20 -1.43 27.25
C ASP A 456 5.85 -0.64 28.53
N ALA A 457 4.63 -0.77 29.06
CA ALA A 457 4.17 -0.20 30.33
C ALA A 457 4.31 -1.17 31.53
N GLY A 458 4.80 -2.39 31.29
CA GLY A 458 4.91 -3.46 32.29
C GLY A 458 3.60 -4.18 32.61
N LEU A 459 2.59 -4.13 31.72
CA LEU A 459 1.36 -4.90 31.84
C LEU A 459 1.39 -6.16 30.96
N ASN A 460 0.68 -7.20 31.40
CA ASN A 460 0.45 -8.38 30.59
C ASN A 460 -0.33 -7.99 29.32
N ARG A 461 0.14 -8.45 28.16
CA ARG A 461 -0.46 -8.12 26.86
C ARG A 461 -1.94 -8.52 26.74
N CYS A 462 -2.41 -9.50 27.50
CA CYS A 462 -3.79 -9.98 27.43
C CYS A 462 -4.77 -9.16 28.30
N LEU A 463 -4.29 -8.13 29.02
CA LEU A 463 -5.13 -7.25 29.84
C LEU A 463 -5.74 -6.09 29.05
N ILE A 464 -6.11 -6.35 27.80
CA ILE A 464 -6.70 -5.39 26.88
C ILE A 464 -7.98 -5.95 26.27
N GLU A 465 -8.99 -5.09 26.10
CA GLU A 465 -10.16 -5.34 25.26
C GLU A 465 -10.29 -4.25 24.21
N MET A 466 -10.27 -4.62 22.93
CA MET A 466 -10.57 -3.70 21.84
C MET A 466 -12.05 -3.78 21.44
N VAL A 467 -12.71 -2.64 21.39
CA VAL A 467 -14.13 -2.50 21.01
C VAL A 467 -14.20 -1.94 19.60
N ASN A 468 -14.75 -2.71 18.67
CA ASN A 468 -14.85 -2.30 17.28
C ASN A 468 -16.09 -1.41 17.06
N ILE A 469 -15.92 -0.10 17.22
CA ILE A 469 -16.96 0.92 16.97
C ILE A 469 -16.85 1.52 15.55
N ARG A 470 -15.98 0.97 14.70
CA ARG A 470 -15.80 1.41 13.30
C ARG A 470 -16.44 0.45 12.31
N ASP A 471 -15.74 -0.63 11.99
CA ASP A 471 -16.10 -1.60 10.94
C ASP A 471 -17.42 -2.34 11.30
N GLN A 472 -17.72 -2.49 12.59
CA GLN A 472 -18.95 -3.13 13.09
C GLN A 472 -20.01 -2.14 13.57
N CYS A 473 -19.74 -0.83 13.49
CA CYS A 473 -20.69 0.19 13.93
C CYS A 473 -20.71 1.37 12.94
N SER A 474 -19.84 2.37 13.08
CA SER A 474 -19.86 3.59 12.26
C SER A 474 -20.03 3.32 10.74
N TRP A 475 -19.21 2.45 10.16
CA TRP A 475 -19.22 2.20 8.70
C TRP A 475 -20.49 1.54 8.17
N VAL A 476 -21.18 0.75 9.00
CA VAL A 476 -22.35 -0.03 8.58
C VAL A 476 -23.67 0.58 9.05
N HIS A 477 -23.63 1.69 9.81
CA HIS A 477 -24.80 2.46 10.26
C HIS A 477 -24.69 3.95 9.90
N ALA A 478 -24.02 4.28 8.79
CA ALA A 478 -23.84 5.68 8.35
C ALA A 478 -25.17 6.43 8.16
N GLY A 479 -26.26 5.71 7.83
CA GLY A 479 -27.61 6.27 7.73
C GLY A 479 -28.38 6.37 9.05
N GLU A 480 -27.82 5.89 10.16
CA GLU A 480 -28.48 5.84 11.49
C GLU A 480 -27.54 6.30 12.64
N PRO A 481 -27.04 7.56 12.65
CA PRO A 481 -26.02 8.02 13.60
C PRO A 481 -26.37 7.88 15.09
N GLU A 482 -27.63 8.16 15.46
CA GLU A 482 -28.09 8.02 16.85
C GLU A 482 -28.02 6.56 17.32
N ALA A 483 -28.55 5.63 16.52
CA ALA A 483 -28.50 4.20 16.82
C ALA A 483 -27.06 3.65 16.80
N ALA A 484 -26.19 4.18 15.94
CA ALA A 484 -24.77 3.84 15.92
C ALA A 484 -24.07 4.27 17.22
N THR A 485 -24.42 5.45 17.74
CA THR A 485 -23.88 5.97 18.99
C THR A 485 -24.35 5.12 20.18
N ASP A 486 -25.65 4.84 20.29
CA ASP A 486 -26.19 4.01 21.36
C ASP A 486 -25.60 2.60 21.34
N LYS A 487 -25.43 2.02 20.14
CA LYS A 487 -24.74 0.74 19.96
C LYS A 487 -23.28 0.82 20.44
N SER A 488 -22.58 1.92 20.18
CA SER A 488 -21.19 2.10 20.60
C SER A 488 -21.07 2.18 22.12
N GLU A 489 -21.95 2.92 22.80
CA GLU A 489 -22.05 2.95 24.26
C GLU A 489 -22.25 1.53 24.83
N ASP A 490 -23.17 0.76 24.25
CA ASP A 490 -23.44 -0.61 24.66
C ASP A 490 -22.23 -1.53 24.47
N LEU A 491 -21.55 -1.43 23.33
CA LEU A 491 -20.34 -2.20 23.03
C LEU A 491 -19.23 -1.89 24.04
N VAL A 492 -19.01 -0.61 24.38
CA VAL A 492 -18.01 -0.19 25.37
C VAL A 492 -18.39 -0.67 26.76
N ARG A 493 -19.67 -0.56 27.15
CA ARG A 493 -20.19 -1.08 28.42
C ARG A 493 -19.93 -2.58 28.58
N MET A 494 -20.21 -3.36 27.53
CA MET A 494 -19.93 -4.81 27.52
C MET A 494 -18.44 -5.10 27.64
N ALA A 495 -17.60 -4.32 26.96
CA ALA A 495 -16.16 -4.45 27.03
C ALA A 495 -15.59 -4.11 28.41
N VAL A 496 -16.09 -3.06 29.08
CA VAL A 496 -15.73 -2.75 30.47
C VAL A 496 -16.13 -3.90 31.39
N ALA A 497 -17.33 -4.45 31.23
CA ALA A 497 -17.78 -5.61 32.01
C ALA A 497 -16.87 -6.84 31.81
N LYS A 498 -16.49 -7.15 30.56
CA LYS A 498 -15.52 -8.21 30.23
C LYS A 498 -14.14 -7.90 30.81
N ALA A 499 -13.71 -6.64 30.71
CA ALA A 499 -12.40 -6.19 31.14
C ALA A 499 -12.20 -6.47 32.61
N ARG A 500 -13.20 -6.24 33.47
CA ARG A 500 -13.15 -6.57 34.91
C ARG A 500 -12.80 -8.02 35.21
N GLY A 501 -13.15 -8.95 34.33
CA GLY A 501 -12.93 -10.39 34.49
C GLY A 501 -11.64 -10.94 33.87
N MET A 502 -10.90 -10.16 33.07
CA MET A 502 -9.68 -10.66 32.42
C MET A 502 -8.61 -11.07 33.46
N ARG A 503 -7.67 -11.91 33.09
CA ARG A 503 -6.52 -12.25 33.94
C ARG A 503 -5.28 -12.29 33.05
N PRO A 504 -4.09 -12.00 33.60
CA PRO A 504 -2.86 -12.17 32.84
C PRO A 504 -2.76 -13.62 32.36
N LEU A 505 -2.43 -13.79 31.08
CA LEU A 505 -2.19 -15.10 30.49
C LEU A 505 -0.69 -15.20 30.18
N PRO A 506 -0.03 -16.33 30.54
CA PRO A 506 1.36 -16.52 30.21
C PRO A 506 1.53 -16.67 28.69
N GLU A 507 2.59 -16.07 28.13
CA GLU A 507 2.95 -16.31 26.74
C GLU A 507 3.38 -17.79 26.58
N GLN A 508 2.72 -18.49 25.66
CA GLN A 508 3.09 -19.85 25.29
C GLN A 508 4.06 -19.80 24.12
N THR A 509 5.15 -20.57 24.22
CA THR A 509 6.07 -20.79 23.09
C THR A 509 5.83 -22.19 22.54
N VAL A 510 5.74 -22.28 21.22
CA VAL A 510 5.54 -23.54 20.49
C VAL A 510 6.70 -23.72 19.52
N PRO A 511 7.23 -24.94 19.36
CA PRO A 511 8.27 -25.20 18.37
C PRO A 511 7.72 -25.00 16.95
N VAL A 512 8.58 -24.52 16.05
CA VAL A 512 8.25 -24.32 14.65
C VAL A 512 8.97 -25.38 13.81
N THR A 513 8.22 -26.11 13.00
CA THR A 513 8.75 -27.05 12.02
C THR A 513 9.34 -26.27 10.84
N ALA A 514 10.67 -26.30 10.69
CA ALA A 514 11.41 -25.57 9.66
C ALA A 514 11.34 -26.24 8.26
N LYS A 515 10.13 -26.59 7.83
CA LYS A 515 9.82 -27.17 6.52
C LYS A 515 8.56 -26.50 5.97
N ALA A 516 8.48 -26.34 4.65
CA ALA A 516 7.31 -25.79 3.98
C ALA A 516 6.56 -26.85 3.15
N LEU A 517 5.25 -26.70 3.00
CA LEU A 517 4.46 -27.39 2.00
C LEU A 517 4.05 -26.40 0.91
N VAL A 518 4.38 -26.68 -0.36
CA VAL A 518 4.00 -25.86 -1.50
C VAL A 518 3.01 -26.65 -2.36
N ILE A 519 1.82 -26.09 -2.59
CA ILE A 519 0.75 -26.76 -3.35
C ILE A 519 0.60 -26.07 -4.71
N GLY A 520 0.93 -26.80 -5.77
CA GLY A 520 0.96 -26.36 -7.16
C GLY A 520 2.39 -26.07 -7.64
N ALA A 521 2.82 -26.74 -8.71
CA ALA A 521 4.16 -26.61 -9.30
C ALA A 521 4.16 -25.84 -10.62
N GLY A 522 3.34 -24.78 -10.70
CA GLY A 522 3.53 -23.72 -11.71
C GLY A 522 4.76 -22.86 -11.42
N ILE A 523 5.03 -21.87 -12.27
CA ILE A 523 6.15 -20.93 -12.09
C ILE A 523 6.21 -20.34 -10.67
N ALA A 524 5.06 -19.94 -10.10
CA ALA A 524 5.01 -19.39 -8.74
C ALA A 524 5.47 -20.39 -7.67
N GLY A 525 4.98 -21.64 -7.71
CA GLY A 525 5.31 -22.66 -6.72
C GLY A 525 6.75 -23.13 -6.81
N MET A 526 7.27 -23.31 -8.02
CA MET A 526 8.67 -23.64 -8.25
C MET A 526 9.61 -22.51 -7.77
N THR A 527 9.30 -21.25 -8.06
CA THR A 527 10.07 -20.10 -7.56
C THR A 527 10.06 -20.03 -6.03
N VAL A 528 8.93 -20.30 -5.37
CA VAL A 528 8.85 -20.37 -3.91
C VAL A 528 9.74 -21.48 -3.36
N ALA A 529 9.67 -22.69 -3.92
CA ALA A 529 10.45 -23.84 -3.47
C ALA A 529 11.97 -23.59 -3.60
N LEU A 530 12.39 -23.01 -4.74
CA LEU A 530 13.79 -22.63 -4.96
C LEU A 530 14.24 -21.53 -3.98
N ASN A 531 13.44 -20.49 -3.79
CA ASN A 531 13.80 -19.42 -2.85
C ASN A 531 13.89 -19.91 -1.40
N LEU A 532 13.03 -20.86 -0.99
CA LEU A 532 13.14 -21.51 0.32
C LEU A 532 14.41 -22.36 0.43
N ALA A 533 14.76 -23.08 -0.62
CA ALA A 533 15.99 -23.89 -0.68
C ALA A 533 17.26 -23.02 -0.63
N GLU A 534 17.28 -21.87 -1.31
CA GLU A 534 18.36 -20.87 -1.22
C GLU A 534 18.53 -20.33 0.21
N GLN A 535 17.42 -20.23 0.95
CA GLN A 535 17.41 -19.88 2.37
C GLN A 535 17.77 -21.04 3.30
N GLY A 536 17.96 -22.26 2.76
CA GLY A 536 18.29 -23.47 3.50
C GLY A 536 17.11 -24.13 4.22
N PHE A 537 15.88 -23.89 3.77
CA PHE A 537 14.70 -24.59 4.26
C PHE A 537 14.28 -25.71 3.32
N ASP A 538 13.87 -26.83 3.91
CA ASP A 538 13.29 -27.93 3.14
C ASP A 538 11.85 -27.59 2.73
N SER A 539 11.43 -28.11 1.57
CA SER A 539 10.05 -27.99 1.11
C SER A 539 9.56 -29.26 0.43
N VAL A 540 8.25 -29.51 0.51
CA VAL A 540 7.58 -30.50 -0.33
C VAL A 540 6.74 -29.75 -1.35
N LEU A 541 7.03 -29.95 -2.63
CA LEU A 541 6.30 -29.38 -3.76
C LEU A 541 5.32 -30.41 -4.30
N VAL A 542 4.03 -30.14 -4.14
CA VAL A 542 2.94 -31.03 -4.55
C VAL A 542 2.34 -30.54 -5.87
N GLU A 543 2.32 -31.42 -6.87
CA GLU A 543 1.73 -31.18 -8.17
C GLU A 543 0.66 -32.24 -8.48
N LYS A 544 -0.51 -31.77 -8.89
CA LYS A 544 -1.64 -32.62 -9.28
C LYS A 544 -1.37 -33.36 -10.59
N GLY A 545 -0.71 -32.71 -11.55
CA GLY A 545 -0.36 -33.29 -12.83
C GLY A 545 0.87 -34.20 -12.80
N GLU A 546 1.18 -34.81 -13.94
CA GLU A 546 2.38 -35.65 -14.10
C GLU A 546 3.67 -34.83 -14.26
N LYS A 547 3.56 -33.53 -14.54
CA LYS A 547 4.68 -32.65 -14.90
C LYS A 547 4.54 -31.31 -14.19
N LEU A 548 5.67 -30.73 -13.85
CA LEU A 548 5.77 -29.36 -13.36
C LEU A 548 5.61 -28.36 -14.53
N GLY A 549 5.27 -27.11 -14.21
CA GLY A 549 5.27 -25.99 -15.17
C GLY A 549 3.97 -25.18 -15.19
N GLY A 550 2.84 -25.80 -14.86
CA GLY A 550 1.53 -25.15 -14.84
C GLY A 550 1.22 -24.41 -16.15
N SER A 551 0.53 -23.27 -16.06
CA SER A 551 0.08 -22.51 -17.23
C SER A 551 1.22 -21.91 -18.08
N LEU A 552 2.43 -21.75 -17.52
CA LEU A 552 3.57 -21.27 -18.31
C LEU A 552 3.94 -22.26 -19.43
N GLY A 553 3.72 -23.56 -19.21
CA GLY A 553 3.95 -24.60 -20.22
C GLY A 553 2.93 -24.60 -21.36
N LEU A 554 1.87 -23.78 -21.26
CA LEU A 554 0.88 -23.58 -22.33
C LEU A 554 1.23 -22.37 -23.22
N LEU A 555 2.19 -21.56 -22.80
CA LEU A 555 2.65 -20.39 -23.54
C LEU A 555 3.96 -20.75 -24.25
N ASN A 556 4.23 -20.09 -25.38
CA ASN A 556 5.48 -20.18 -26.14
C ASN A 556 6.31 -18.90 -26.01
N HIS A 557 5.66 -17.74 -25.96
CA HIS A 557 6.33 -16.44 -25.88
C HIS A 557 5.71 -15.53 -24.83
N THR A 558 6.53 -14.67 -24.22
CA THR A 558 6.07 -13.55 -23.39
C THR A 558 5.68 -12.35 -24.26
N LEU A 559 5.10 -11.31 -23.65
CA LEU A 559 4.84 -10.03 -24.33
C LEU A 559 6.11 -9.38 -24.94
N ASN A 560 7.27 -9.65 -24.33
CA ASN A 560 8.57 -9.18 -24.82
C ASN A 560 9.18 -10.12 -25.86
N LEU A 561 8.43 -11.14 -26.30
CA LEU A 561 8.85 -12.20 -27.21
C LEU A 561 9.95 -13.12 -26.63
N ASP A 562 10.07 -13.21 -25.31
CA ASP A 562 10.97 -14.16 -24.66
C ASP A 562 10.40 -15.57 -24.77
N GLU A 563 11.24 -16.56 -25.09
CA GLU A 563 10.82 -17.97 -25.16
C GLU A 563 10.56 -18.55 -23.76
N THR A 564 9.34 -19.01 -23.51
CA THR A 564 8.92 -19.55 -22.20
C THR A 564 9.45 -20.96 -21.96
N ALA A 565 9.54 -21.79 -23.00
CA ALA A 565 9.94 -23.19 -22.90
C ALA A 565 11.37 -23.37 -22.36
N SER A 566 12.31 -22.55 -22.85
CA SER A 566 13.70 -22.55 -22.38
C SER A 566 13.79 -22.21 -20.89
N HIS A 567 13.07 -21.17 -20.46
CA HIS A 567 13.02 -20.79 -19.05
C HIS A 567 12.37 -21.88 -18.18
N LEU A 568 11.26 -22.45 -18.64
CA LEU A 568 10.57 -23.52 -17.92
C LEU A 568 11.45 -24.76 -17.74
N HIS A 569 12.14 -25.21 -18.80
CA HIS A 569 13.05 -26.35 -18.70
C HIS A 569 14.18 -26.10 -17.69
N LYS A 570 14.75 -24.89 -17.67
CA LYS A 570 15.76 -24.50 -16.70
C LYS A 570 15.20 -24.58 -15.27
N LEU A 571 14.03 -24.01 -15.04
CA LEU A 571 13.39 -23.95 -13.72
C LEU A 571 13.06 -25.35 -13.18
N VAL A 572 12.51 -26.22 -14.04
CA VAL A 572 12.21 -27.62 -13.68
C VAL A 572 13.49 -28.38 -13.32
N ALA A 573 14.55 -28.24 -14.13
CA ALA A 573 15.83 -28.90 -13.87
C ALA A 573 16.46 -28.43 -12.54
N GLU A 574 16.36 -27.14 -12.21
CA GLU A 574 16.84 -26.59 -10.94
C GLU A 574 16.05 -27.15 -9.74
N VAL A 575 14.73 -27.27 -9.86
CA VAL A 575 13.88 -27.85 -8.82
C VAL A 575 14.19 -29.33 -8.60
N GLU A 576 14.20 -30.14 -9.66
CA GLU A 576 14.41 -31.59 -9.57
C GLU A 576 15.83 -31.95 -9.09
N ALA A 577 16.82 -31.10 -9.35
CA ALA A 577 18.19 -31.31 -8.89
C ALA A 577 18.42 -30.85 -7.43
N ASN A 578 17.49 -30.13 -6.82
CA ASN A 578 17.68 -29.52 -5.50
C ASN A 578 17.34 -30.48 -4.36
N LYS A 579 18.34 -30.80 -3.53
CA LYS A 579 18.20 -31.69 -2.37
C LYS A 579 17.28 -31.19 -1.24
N HIS A 580 16.92 -29.91 -1.25
CA HIS A 580 16.01 -29.31 -0.26
C HIS A 580 14.55 -29.33 -0.73
N ILE A 581 14.27 -29.86 -1.93
CA ILE A 581 12.93 -29.87 -2.51
C ILE A 581 12.53 -31.31 -2.80
N ASP A 582 11.54 -31.79 -2.06
CA ASP A 582 10.87 -33.07 -2.33
C ASP A 582 9.72 -32.82 -3.31
N VAL A 583 9.77 -33.38 -4.52
CA VAL A 583 8.71 -33.22 -5.51
C VAL A 583 7.76 -34.42 -5.50
N LEU A 584 6.46 -34.16 -5.32
CA LEU A 584 5.39 -35.15 -5.43
C LEU A 584 4.50 -34.76 -6.61
N THR A 585 4.53 -35.56 -7.68
CA THR A 585 3.62 -35.41 -8.84
C THR A 585 2.45 -36.38 -8.73
N LYS A 586 1.38 -36.16 -9.50
CA LYS A 586 0.14 -36.92 -9.39
C LYS A 586 -0.39 -36.96 -7.96
N ALA A 587 -0.20 -35.87 -7.24
CA ALA A 587 -0.39 -35.80 -5.81
C ALA A 587 -1.33 -34.66 -5.44
N GLU A 588 -2.23 -34.91 -4.49
CA GLU A 588 -3.21 -33.93 -4.01
C GLU A 588 -3.27 -33.89 -2.48
N LEU A 589 -3.59 -32.72 -1.94
CA LEU A 589 -3.84 -32.55 -0.51
C LEU A 589 -5.16 -33.25 -0.14
N LYS A 590 -5.10 -34.21 0.78
CA LYS A 590 -6.25 -34.98 1.26
C LYS A 590 -6.76 -34.48 2.61
N ASP A 591 -5.85 -34.14 3.52
CA ASP A 591 -6.21 -33.66 4.87
C ASP A 591 -5.20 -32.61 5.37
N PHE A 592 -5.67 -31.72 6.24
CA PHE A 592 -4.88 -30.62 6.80
C PHE A 592 -5.31 -30.33 8.24
N SER A 593 -4.33 -30.31 9.14
CA SER A 593 -4.57 -29.99 10.56
C SER A 593 -3.39 -29.23 11.18
N GLY A 594 -3.59 -28.72 12.40
CA GLY A 594 -2.57 -28.01 13.16
C GLY A 594 -2.75 -26.49 13.18
N PHE A 595 -1.68 -25.78 13.49
CA PHE A 595 -1.64 -24.31 13.61
C PHE A 595 -0.31 -23.76 13.10
N ILE A 596 -0.20 -22.42 12.99
CA ILE A 596 0.98 -21.74 12.45
C ILE A 596 2.26 -22.26 13.11
N GLY A 597 3.21 -22.75 12.30
CA GLY A 597 4.46 -23.33 12.75
C GLY A 597 4.42 -24.83 13.04
N ASN A 598 3.25 -25.45 13.13
CA ASN A 598 3.09 -26.87 13.46
C ASN A 598 1.84 -27.44 12.78
N PHE A 599 1.87 -27.45 11.44
CA PHE A 599 0.86 -28.08 10.61
C PHE A 599 1.26 -29.52 10.27
N SER A 600 0.25 -30.36 10.05
CA SER A 600 0.41 -31.70 9.51
C SER A 600 -0.58 -31.89 8.37
N SER A 601 -0.09 -32.34 7.22
CA SER A 601 -0.88 -32.51 6.00
C SER A 601 -0.71 -33.89 5.41
N VAL A 602 -1.80 -34.48 4.96
CA VAL A 602 -1.78 -35.77 4.25
C VAL A 602 -1.87 -35.48 2.76
N VAL A 603 -0.85 -35.89 2.01
CA VAL A 603 -0.79 -35.79 0.56
C VAL A 603 -0.97 -37.19 -0.03
N ALA A 604 -1.92 -37.37 -0.93
CA ALA A 604 -2.21 -38.65 -1.57
C ALA A 604 -1.78 -38.61 -3.03
N GLU A 605 -1.01 -39.62 -3.45
CA GLU A 605 -0.69 -39.88 -4.86
C GLU A 605 -1.81 -40.68 -5.54
N GLU A 606 -1.98 -40.50 -6.85
CA GLU A 606 -2.94 -41.23 -7.68
C GLU A 606 -2.74 -42.77 -7.61
N GLY A 607 -1.53 -43.23 -7.28
CA GLY A 607 -1.21 -44.65 -7.03
C GLY A 607 -1.65 -45.19 -5.67
N GLY A 608 -2.27 -44.38 -4.81
CA GLY A 608 -2.77 -44.74 -3.49
C GLY A 608 -1.75 -44.64 -2.34
N ALA A 609 -0.52 -44.18 -2.62
CA ALA A 609 0.45 -43.86 -1.59
C ALA A 609 0.04 -42.57 -0.86
N GLU A 610 0.14 -42.57 0.47
CA GLU A 610 -0.16 -41.39 1.29
C GLU A 610 1.09 -40.97 2.06
N HIS A 611 1.38 -39.68 2.04
CA HIS A 611 2.52 -39.06 2.70
C HIS A 611 2.00 -38.07 3.74
N THR A 612 2.39 -38.29 5.00
CA THR A 612 2.19 -37.28 6.04
C THR A 612 3.37 -36.32 6.01
N VAL A 613 3.08 -35.05 5.79
CA VAL A 613 4.07 -33.96 5.76
C VAL A 613 3.80 -33.04 6.95
N ASP A 614 4.72 -33.04 7.91
CA ASP A 614 4.74 -32.04 8.97
C ASP A 614 5.51 -30.80 8.47
N HIS A 615 4.91 -29.62 8.62
CA HIS A 615 5.46 -28.36 8.10
C HIS A 615 5.03 -27.17 8.95
N GLY A 616 5.82 -26.10 8.91
CA GLY A 616 5.51 -24.88 9.66
C GLY A 616 4.61 -23.92 8.88
N VAL A 617 4.67 -23.99 7.55
CA VAL A 617 3.98 -23.08 6.64
C VAL A 617 3.50 -23.82 5.39
N VAL A 618 2.33 -23.41 4.89
CA VAL A 618 1.80 -23.84 3.60
C VAL A 618 1.74 -22.67 2.64
N VAL A 619 2.14 -22.89 1.38
CA VAL A 619 2.02 -21.92 0.29
C VAL A 619 1.08 -22.49 -0.77
N LEU A 620 0.03 -21.74 -1.09
CA LEU A 620 -0.94 -22.10 -2.13
C LEU A 620 -0.54 -21.40 -3.44
N ALA A 621 -0.05 -22.18 -4.40
CA ALA A 621 0.41 -21.74 -5.71
C ALA A 621 -0.27 -22.54 -6.84
N THR A 622 -1.57 -22.83 -6.66
CA THR A 622 -2.36 -23.71 -7.54
C THR A 622 -2.64 -23.15 -8.93
N GLY A 623 -2.29 -21.88 -9.17
CA GLY A 623 -2.51 -21.21 -10.45
C GLY A 623 -4.00 -20.94 -10.76
N GLY A 624 -4.30 -20.80 -12.05
CA GLY A 624 -5.64 -20.62 -12.59
C GLY A 624 -5.80 -21.39 -13.90
N HIS A 625 -7.04 -21.49 -14.38
CA HIS A 625 -7.37 -22.12 -15.67
C HIS A 625 -7.94 -21.09 -16.64
N GLU A 626 -7.78 -21.34 -17.94
CA GLU A 626 -8.45 -20.56 -18.98
C GLU A 626 -9.96 -20.75 -18.87
N HIS A 627 -10.71 -19.64 -18.74
CA HIS A 627 -12.17 -19.67 -18.81
C HIS A 627 -12.60 -19.85 -20.26
N ARG A 628 -13.55 -20.75 -20.51
CA ARG A 628 -14.10 -21.03 -21.84
C ARG A 628 -15.52 -20.47 -21.90
N PRO A 629 -15.74 -19.29 -22.50
CA PRO A 629 -17.02 -18.61 -22.44
C PRO A 629 -18.09 -19.27 -23.29
N GLU A 630 -19.32 -19.23 -22.80
CA GLU A 630 -20.51 -19.59 -23.58
C GLU A 630 -20.85 -18.44 -24.56
N GLY A 631 -21.51 -18.74 -25.69
CA GLY A 631 -22.06 -17.69 -26.58
C GLY A 631 -21.15 -17.14 -27.68
N TYR A 632 -19.93 -17.66 -27.83
CA TYR A 632 -18.98 -17.24 -28.89
C TYR A 632 -18.82 -18.25 -30.03
N LEU A 633 -19.65 -19.29 -30.10
CA LEU A 633 -19.47 -20.45 -31.00
C LEU A 633 -18.15 -21.21 -30.78
N LEU A 634 -17.53 -21.02 -29.60
CA LEU A 634 -16.39 -21.80 -29.16
C LEU A 634 -16.80 -23.28 -29.11
N GLU A 635 -15.99 -24.18 -29.66
CA GLU A 635 -16.29 -25.62 -29.83
C GLU A 635 -17.37 -25.97 -30.87
N GLU A 636 -18.17 -24.99 -31.32
CA GLU A 636 -19.15 -25.17 -32.41
C GLU A 636 -18.57 -24.84 -33.80
N ASN A 637 -17.52 -24.02 -33.85
CA ASN A 637 -16.86 -23.59 -35.08
C ASN A 637 -15.34 -23.72 -34.95
N ASP A 638 -14.71 -24.44 -35.90
CA ASP A 638 -13.27 -24.69 -35.94
C ASP A 638 -12.41 -23.43 -36.12
N LYS A 639 -13.02 -22.30 -36.51
CA LYS A 639 -12.36 -21.00 -36.67
C LYS A 639 -12.43 -20.12 -35.42
N VAL A 640 -13.22 -20.51 -34.43
CA VAL A 640 -13.29 -19.81 -33.14
C VAL A 640 -12.44 -20.57 -32.16
N VAL A 641 -11.37 -19.94 -31.72
CA VAL A 641 -10.37 -20.54 -30.83
C VAL A 641 -10.06 -19.59 -29.68
N THR A 642 -9.60 -20.15 -28.57
CA THR A 642 -9.09 -19.34 -27.46
C THR A 642 -7.70 -18.75 -27.78
N GLN A 643 -7.22 -17.81 -26.95
CA GLN A 643 -5.90 -17.23 -27.15
C GLN A 643 -4.81 -18.29 -26.96
N THR A 644 -4.95 -19.19 -25.98
CA THR A 644 -4.02 -20.30 -25.76
C THR A 644 -4.03 -21.30 -26.92
N GLU A 645 -5.20 -21.61 -27.47
CA GLU A 645 -5.31 -22.46 -28.67
C GLU A 645 -4.66 -21.83 -29.90
N LEU A 646 -4.88 -20.53 -30.12
CA LEU A 646 -4.23 -19.79 -31.19
C LEU A 646 -2.71 -19.81 -31.05
N GLU A 647 -2.19 -19.64 -29.84
CA GLU A 647 -0.76 -19.68 -29.55
C GLU A 647 -0.16 -21.06 -29.88
N HIS A 648 -0.84 -22.16 -29.52
CA HIS A 648 -0.43 -23.51 -29.91
C HIS A 648 -0.44 -23.72 -31.43
N GLN A 649 -1.45 -23.20 -32.14
CA GLN A 649 -1.51 -23.30 -33.60
C GLN A 649 -0.39 -22.51 -34.27
N LEU A 650 -0.08 -21.31 -33.78
CA LEU A 650 1.02 -20.49 -34.29
C LEU A 650 2.37 -21.17 -34.08
N ALA A 651 2.58 -21.82 -32.93
CA ALA A 651 3.81 -22.55 -32.64
C ALA A 651 3.99 -23.79 -33.53
N ALA A 652 2.89 -24.49 -33.88
CA ALA A 652 2.94 -25.69 -34.72
C ALA A 652 3.22 -25.39 -36.20
N ASP A 653 2.48 -24.43 -36.78
CA ASP A 653 2.49 -24.19 -38.24
C ASP A 653 3.32 -22.98 -38.67
N GLY A 654 3.68 -22.10 -37.73
CA GLY A 654 4.45 -20.86 -37.99
C GLY A 654 3.74 -19.87 -38.92
N LYS A 655 2.44 -20.05 -39.18
CA LYS A 655 1.66 -19.24 -40.13
C LYS A 655 0.34 -18.79 -39.52
N ALA A 656 0.19 -17.49 -39.38
CA ALA A 656 -1.09 -16.87 -39.00
C ALA A 656 -2.06 -16.83 -40.20
N PRO A 657 -3.38 -16.96 -39.96
CA PRO A 657 -4.40 -16.60 -40.95
C PRO A 657 -4.22 -15.18 -41.48
N LYS A 658 -4.68 -14.93 -42.72
CA LYS A 658 -4.58 -13.60 -43.36
C LYS A 658 -5.39 -12.51 -42.65
N SER A 659 -6.42 -12.89 -41.92
CA SER A 659 -7.32 -12.00 -41.20
C SER A 659 -7.73 -12.68 -39.91
N ILE A 660 -7.54 -11.99 -38.80
CA ILE A 660 -7.87 -12.45 -37.45
C ILE A 660 -8.63 -11.31 -36.77
N VAL A 661 -9.64 -11.66 -35.97
CA VAL A 661 -10.33 -10.74 -35.07
C VAL A 661 -10.10 -11.25 -33.65
N MET A 662 -9.47 -10.43 -32.82
CA MET A 662 -9.26 -10.74 -31.40
C MET A 662 -10.40 -10.12 -30.60
N VAL A 663 -11.22 -10.94 -29.95
CA VAL A 663 -12.30 -10.48 -29.07
C VAL A 663 -11.78 -10.42 -27.64
N GLN A 664 -11.58 -9.21 -27.11
CA GLN A 664 -11.14 -9.00 -25.74
C GLN A 664 -12.32 -9.13 -24.76
N CYS A 665 -12.00 -9.45 -23.51
CA CYS A 665 -12.98 -9.62 -22.43
C CYS A 665 -14.04 -10.71 -22.68
N ALA A 666 -13.81 -11.66 -23.60
CA ALA A 666 -14.74 -12.77 -23.83
C ALA A 666 -14.98 -13.56 -22.53
N GLY A 667 -16.23 -13.57 -22.05
CA GLY A 667 -16.60 -14.20 -20.76
C GLY A 667 -16.25 -13.40 -19.51
N SER A 668 -15.66 -12.21 -19.65
CA SER A 668 -15.27 -11.34 -18.54
C SER A 668 -16.12 -10.06 -18.52
N ARG A 669 -16.10 -9.33 -17.40
CA ARG A 669 -16.83 -8.06 -17.22
C ARG A 669 -18.34 -8.11 -17.53
N GLY A 670 -19.02 -9.15 -17.03
CA GLY A 670 -20.50 -9.22 -17.00
C GLY A 670 -21.14 -10.21 -17.98
N ASP A 671 -20.34 -10.86 -18.83
CA ASP A 671 -20.81 -11.98 -19.66
C ASP A 671 -21.00 -13.25 -18.79
N ASP A 672 -19.89 -13.82 -18.29
CA ASP A 672 -19.90 -14.97 -17.37
C ASP A 672 -19.25 -14.62 -16.02
N LEU A 673 -18.15 -13.87 -16.08
CA LEU A 673 -17.37 -13.43 -14.93
C LEU A 673 -17.54 -11.93 -14.70
N ASN A 674 -17.81 -11.51 -13.47
CA ASN A 674 -18.02 -10.10 -13.10
C ASN A 674 -16.71 -9.35 -12.79
N TYR A 675 -15.62 -9.69 -13.44
CA TYR A 675 -14.31 -9.08 -13.20
C TYR A 675 -13.40 -9.11 -14.44
N CYS A 676 -12.39 -8.23 -14.42
CA CYS A 676 -11.29 -8.20 -15.37
C CYS A 676 -10.27 -9.32 -15.10
N SER A 677 -9.94 -10.10 -16.12
CA SER A 677 -8.94 -11.19 -16.05
C SER A 677 -7.47 -10.71 -16.16
N LYS A 678 -7.24 -9.38 -16.24
CA LYS A 678 -5.93 -8.69 -16.28
C LYS A 678 -5.01 -9.00 -17.48
N VAL A 679 -4.87 -10.26 -17.90
CA VAL A 679 -3.86 -10.70 -18.88
C VAL A 679 -4.33 -10.75 -20.33
N CYS A 680 -5.64 -10.92 -20.58
CA CYS A 680 -6.19 -11.15 -21.92
C CYS A 680 -5.92 -10.01 -22.92
N CYS A 681 -5.83 -8.77 -22.44
CA CYS A 681 -5.51 -7.62 -23.27
C CYS A 681 -4.05 -7.64 -23.75
N ASN A 682 -3.13 -8.04 -22.87
CA ASN A 682 -1.70 -8.11 -23.19
C ASN A 682 -1.40 -9.32 -24.08
N HIS A 683 -2.06 -10.45 -23.87
CA HIS A 683 -1.91 -11.63 -24.74
C HIS A 683 -2.48 -11.41 -26.15
N ALA A 684 -3.41 -10.47 -26.32
CA ALA A 684 -4.02 -10.18 -27.63
C ALA A 684 -3.14 -9.31 -28.54
N VAL A 685 -2.20 -8.56 -27.97
CA VAL A 685 -1.29 -7.62 -28.66
C VAL A 685 0.02 -8.32 -28.89
#